data_AF-A0A222G7Y0-F1
#
_entry.id   AF-A0A222G7Y0-F1
#
_cell.length_a   1.000
_cell.length_b   1.000
_cell.length_c   1.000
_cell.angle_alpha   90.00
_cell.angle_beta   90.00
_cell.angle_gamma   90.00
#
_symmetry.space_group_name_H-M   'P 1'
#
loop_
_entity.id
_entity.type
_entity.pdbx_description
1 polymer ?
#
loop_
_entity_poly.entity_id
_entity_poly.type
_entity_poly.pdbx_seq_one_letter_code
_entity_poly.pdbx_strand_id
1 'polypeptide(L)'
;MSFNRNVDAISSLYQDQNKELDSNVQNEILQTKKWKVLTGTFLFFLILSLIFIWTRESVFQSQATIQFSTVQVVGGKLSSPLLLDSLQNQQRLTSNRILKAVNYSIRHNYNIQSNVDLLSKMLSVELQSGQIINLKATGSNPEQLKPILTVWLEEYLKAFSVENDINNTDSILTLSTMLEAIEDKISQQKMALVTFSQDNDIVSFERNENKILNKVKSIEKLLHAAEQDHLNQQEIVNRINYAEKENSLIVHPKDEAAIAMVRQNIANIENQLAELSEKYTRKYMEKDPNIISLQKSLVNFQDQLEKDSLLSHTLFVKEAKNNLLVAKGKVGLLSEQLNTLNKEAQTFNHNLKEYVRMNDSLNQLVTQAQGLKDSLLEQEMLQVGKPKFTVLEYPFVPSYPIAPNNQRDSLIALLISAIAALLALFLFSYIVRQKQPSTVFSNYTVVPNVDIGEKRQRLNQQELEALENQTAQVLLEQNAVIDNFRLLSTDECEKLVNFANKQGKLVILLVLSGVNIKELLVIKLKDFDIETNTLKVNGAFARNIALTNEVSVLVKDVMRYKSTQDSLFDNDYSLDELAHLIANSAHDAELTEPETISLESLRHTYLTYLLEQGVKLNELEKIAGYINPAQLALYRKNRINTPLKHTEVSTIYPML
;
A
#
# COMPACT_ATOMS: atom_id res chain seq x y z
N MET A 1 120.49 45.24 43.84
CA MET A 1 120.62 45.59 45.26
C MET A 1 119.35 45.09 45.94
N SER A 2 119.40 43.95 46.64
CA SER A 2 119.53 43.86 48.12
C SER A 2 118.26 44.36 48.83
N PHE A 3 117.60 43.71 49.81
CA PHE A 3 117.98 42.73 50.83
C PHE A 3 116.66 42.16 51.45
N ASN A 4 116.71 40.94 52.02
CA ASN A 4 115.94 40.44 53.20
C ASN A 4 114.39 40.34 53.12
N ARG A 5 113.68 39.41 53.79
CA ARG A 5 113.96 38.27 54.70
C ARG A 5 112.64 37.50 54.90
N ASN A 6 112.74 36.18 55.10
CA ASN A 6 111.99 35.19 55.93
C ASN A 6 110.56 35.54 56.46
N VAL A 7 109.64 34.61 56.76
CA VAL A 7 109.76 33.37 57.55
C VAL A 7 108.54 32.45 57.32
N ASP A 8 108.80 31.16 57.48
CA ASP A 8 107.98 29.95 57.59
C ASP A 8 106.69 29.96 58.44
N ALA A 9 105.76 29.01 58.16
CA ALA A 9 105.30 27.99 59.13
C ALA A 9 104.17 27.05 58.59
N ILE A 10 104.58 25.86 58.12
CA ILE A 10 104.13 24.47 58.42
C ILE A 10 102.66 24.14 58.84
N SER A 11 102.02 23.29 57.99
CA SER A 11 101.09 22.15 58.24
C SER A 11 99.61 22.42 58.61
N SER A 12 98.60 21.56 58.37
CA SER A 12 98.55 20.11 58.06
C SER A 12 97.17 19.65 57.51
N LEU A 13 97.16 18.48 56.84
CA LEU A 13 96.10 17.45 56.76
C LEU A 13 94.78 17.62 55.91
N TYR A 14 94.65 16.68 54.95
CA TYR A 14 93.49 15.83 54.54
C TYR A 14 92.30 16.34 53.69
N GLN A 15 92.27 15.80 52.45
CA GLN A 15 91.25 14.93 51.83
C GLN A 15 89.94 15.49 51.20
N ASP A 16 89.79 15.11 49.92
CA ASP A 16 88.61 14.99 49.02
C ASP A 16 87.62 16.17 48.82
N GLN A 17 87.46 16.60 47.56
CA GLN A 17 86.21 16.41 46.77
C GLN A 17 86.17 17.26 45.48
N ASN A 18 85.72 16.61 44.41
CA ASN A 18 85.31 17.19 43.13
C ASN A 18 84.40 18.40 43.31
N LYS A 19 84.60 19.48 42.54
CA LYS A 19 83.72 20.66 42.54
C LYS A 19 83.06 20.87 41.17
N GLU A 20 81.74 20.85 41.22
CA GLU A 20 80.76 21.02 40.14
C GLU A 20 80.86 22.38 39.44
N LEU A 21 80.55 22.40 38.14
CA LEU A 21 80.46 23.60 37.30
C LEU A 21 79.03 24.17 37.36
N ASP A 22 78.90 25.50 37.52
CA ASP A 22 77.64 26.24 37.75
C ASP A 22 76.45 25.86 36.84
N SER A 23 75.34 25.49 37.47
CA SER A 23 74.08 25.06 36.82
C SER A 23 73.30 26.19 36.13
N ASN A 24 73.57 27.47 36.46
CA ASN A 24 72.81 28.60 35.94
C ASN A 24 73.19 29.00 34.50
N VAL A 25 74.47 28.95 34.13
CA VAL A 25 74.95 29.35 32.79
C VAL A 25 74.52 28.35 31.71
N GLN A 26 74.42 27.06 32.05
CA GLN A 26 73.97 26.03 31.11
C GLN A 26 72.48 26.15 30.76
N ASN A 27 71.66 26.68 31.68
CA ASN A 27 70.22 26.84 31.48
C ASN A 27 69.89 28.01 30.53
N GLU A 28 70.62 29.12 30.58
CA GLU A 28 70.42 30.25 29.65
C GLU A 28 70.79 29.89 28.19
N ILE A 29 71.89 29.16 28.00
CA ILE A 29 72.31 28.72 26.66
C ILE A 29 71.28 27.74 26.05
N LEU A 30 70.63 26.92 26.88
CA LEU A 30 69.57 26.02 26.43
C LEU A 30 68.27 26.77 26.11
N GLN A 31 67.92 27.81 26.87
CA GLN A 31 66.74 28.64 26.57
C GLN A 31 66.87 29.39 25.24
N THR A 32 68.03 29.97 24.94
CA THR A 32 68.24 30.67 23.66
C THR A 32 68.17 29.71 22.46
N LYS A 33 68.64 28.47 22.61
CA LYS A 33 68.52 27.43 21.58
C LYS A 33 67.06 26.98 21.37
N LYS A 34 66.28 26.84 22.45
CA LYS A 34 64.83 26.54 22.39
C LYS A 34 64.05 27.60 21.62
N TRP A 35 64.31 28.88 21.89
CA TRP A 35 63.67 29.99 21.16
C TRP A 35 64.06 30.03 19.68
N LYS A 36 65.32 29.76 19.32
CA LYS A 36 65.76 29.70 17.91
C LYS A 36 65.09 28.56 17.14
N VAL A 37 64.90 27.39 17.76
CA VAL A 37 64.20 26.25 17.13
C VAL A 37 62.72 26.58 16.93
N LEU A 38 62.07 27.19 17.93
CA LEU A 38 60.67 27.60 17.86
C LEU A 38 60.44 28.65 16.74
N THR A 39 61.21 29.73 16.74
CA THR A 39 61.02 30.81 15.75
C THR A 39 61.43 30.39 14.34
N GLY A 40 62.51 29.61 14.19
CA GLY A 40 62.97 29.13 12.89
C GLY A 40 61.98 28.17 12.23
N THR A 41 61.42 27.23 12.98
CA THR A 41 60.42 26.29 12.45
C THR A 41 59.09 26.97 12.14
N PHE A 42 58.62 27.85 13.02
CA PHE A 42 57.42 28.66 12.78
C PHE A 42 57.50 29.43 11.47
N LEU A 43 58.59 30.19 11.27
CA LEU A 43 58.75 31.07 10.12
C LEU A 43 58.90 30.26 8.82
N PHE A 44 59.59 29.13 8.85
CA PHE A 44 59.73 28.24 7.69
C PHE A 44 58.38 27.70 7.19
N PHE A 45 57.56 27.12 8.10
CA PHE A 45 56.26 26.57 7.72
C PHE A 45 55.25 27.65 7.35
N LEU A 46 55.31 28.82 7.99
CA LEU A 46 54.43 29.95 7.68
C LEU A 46 54.70 30.51 6.27
N ILE A 47 55.97 30.73 5.90
CA ILE A 47 56.33 31.23 4.56
C ILE A 47 55.92 30.22 3.49
N LEU A 48 56.24 28.93 3.68
CA LEU A 48 55.92 27.90 2.70
C LEU A 48 54.40 27.80 2.47
N SER A 49 53.61 27.89 3.53
CA SER A 49 52.14 27.83 3.45
C SER A 49 51.55 29.07 2.76
N LEU A 50 52.07 30.27 3.05
CA LEU A 50 51.61 31.51 2.41
C LEU A 50 51.91 31.51 0.90
N ILE A 51 53.10 31.08 0.49
CA ILE A 51 53.44 30.96 -0.94
C ILE A 51 52.45 30.02 -1.64
N PHE A 52 52.12 28.89 -1.02
CA PHE A 52 51.18 27.93 -1.59
C PHE A 52 49.73 28.44 -1.66
N ILE A 53 49.29 29.29 -0.73
CA ILE A 53 47.93 29.85 -0.75
C ILE A 53 47.79 30.90 -1.85
N TRP A 54 48.77 31.79 -1.98
CA TRP A 54 48.68 32.95 -2.89
C TRP A 54 49.06 32.64 -4.34
N THR A 55 49.61 31.45 -4.62
CA THR A 55 49.93 30.99 -5.99
C THR A 55 48.78 30.25 -6.67
N ARG A 56 47.66 30.02 -5.98
CA ARG A 56 46.48 29.33 -6.53
C ARG A 56 45.69 30.25 -7.46
N GLU A 57 45.17 29.68 -8.55
CA GLU A 57 44.31 30.41 -9.48
C GLU A 57 43.00 30.86 -8.81
N SER A 58 42.57 32.07 -9.15
CA SER A 58 41.31 32.65 -8.70
C SER A 58 40.15 32.17 -9.58
N VAL A 59 39.10 31.64 -8.95
CA VAL A 59 37.89 31.19 -9.65
C VAL A 59 36.79 32.23 -9.50
N PHE A 60 36.20 32.65 -10.62
CA PHE A 60 35.07 33.57 -10.68
C PHE A 60 33.77 32.82 -10.98
N GLN A 61 32.64 33.36 -10.54
CA GLN A 61 31.30 32.78 -10.78
C GLN A 61 30.34 33.83 -11.32
N SER A 62 29.70 33.55 -12.45
CA SER A 62 28.53 34.29 -12.95
C SER A 62 27.27 33.44 -12.73
N GLN A 63 26.11 34.08 -12.53
CA GLN A 63 24.84 33.39 -12.35
C GLN A 63 23.71 34.07 -13.14
N ALA A 64 22.70 33.29 -13.51
CA ALA A 64 21.40 33.78 -13.96
C ALA A 64 20.29 32.95 -13.33
N THR A 65 19.13 33.59 -13.14
CA THR A 65 18.00 33.00 -12.44
C THR A 65 16.80 32.98 -13.37
N ILE A 66 16.23 31.80 -13.61
CA ILE A 66 15.01 31.63 -14.40
C ILE A 66 13.89 31.03 -13.55
N GLN A 67 12.67 31.49 -13.79
CA GLN A 67 11.47 30.96 -13.16
C GLN A 67 10.62 30.22 -14.19
N PHE A 68 10.31 28.96 -13.89
CA PHE A 68 9.34 28.15 -14.61
C PHE A 68 7.93 28.46 -14.09
N SER A 69 7.04 28.85 -14.99
CA SER A 69 5.63 29.12 -14.67
C SER A 69 4.73 28.29 -15.56
N THR A 70 3.87 27.49 -14.95
CA THR A 70 2.73 26.83 -15.61
C THR A 70 1.45 27.54 -15.19
N VAL A 71 0.52 27.76 -16.12
CA VAL A 71 -0.79 28.33 -15.75
C VAL A 71 -1.58 27.24 -15.03
N GLN A 72 -1.84 27.42 -13.73
CA GLN A 72 -2.73 26.54 -12.98
C GLN A 72 -4.18 26.82 -13.39
N VAL A 73 -4.82 25.85 -14.04
CA VAL A 73 -6.25 25.91 -14.35
C VAL A 73 -7.03 25.89 -13.02
N VAL A 74 -7.90 26.87 -12.83
CA VAL A 74 -8.80 26.96 -11.66
C VAL A 74 -9.74 25.74 -11.67
N GLY A 75 -9.56 24.84 -10.72
CA GLY A 75 -10.50 23.73 -10.45
C GLY A 75 -9.93 22.31 -10.41
N GLY A 76 -8.66 22.08 -10.78
CA GLY A 76 -8.05 20.74 -10.77
C GLY A 76 -7.02 20.57 -9.66
N LYS A 77 -7.14 19.51 -8.85
CA LYS A 77 -6.11 19.11 -7.87
C LYS A 77 -4.80 18.77 -8.59
N LEU A 78 -3.76 19.61 -8.55
CA LEU A 78 -2.37 19.15 -8.76
C LEU A 78 -1.34 20.11 -8.13
N SER A 79 -0.70 19.63 -7.05
CA SER A 79 0.49 20.22 -6.45
C SER A 79 1.55 19.13 -6.22
N SER A 80 1.97 18.48 -7.30
CA SER A 80 3.06 17.47 -7.33
C SER A 80 3.93 17.47 -8.60
N PRO A 81 3.47 17.86 -9.82
CA PRO A 81 4.25 17.63 -11.05
C PRO A 81 5.37 18.66 -11.28
N LEU A 82 5.30 19.84 -10.65
CA LEU A 82 6.26 20.92 -10.87
C LEU A 82 7.72 20.57 -10.49
N LEU A 83 7.92 19.75 -9.46
CA LEU A 83 9.27 19.32 -9.06
C LEU A 83 9.89 18.33 -10.06
N LEU A 84 9.07 17.45 -10.64
CA LEU A 84 9.53 16.51 -11.65
C LEU A 84 9.87 17.24 -12.95
N ASP A 85 9.05 18.21 -13.34
CA ASP A 85 9.27 19.04 -14.53
C ASP A 85 10.55 19.88 -14.40
N SER A 86 10.79 20.48 -13.22
CA SER A 86 12.01 21.27 -12.98
C SER A 86 13.28 20.41 -12.95
N LEU A 87 13.22 19.19 -12.42
CA LEU A 87 14.33 18.22 -12.46
C LEU A 87 14.62 17.74 -13.89
N GLN A 88 13.57 17.45 -14.67
CA GLN A 88 13.74 17.08 -16.09
C GLN A 88 14.35 18.23 -16.89
N ASN A 89 13.91 19.47 -16.63
CA ASN A 89 14.47 20.66 -17.24
C ASN A 89 15.95 20.88 -16.85
N GLN A 90 16.36 20.56 -15.61
CA GLN A 90 17.76 20.58 -15.20
C GLN A 90 18.62 19.61 -16.01
N GLN A 91 18.13 18.39 -16.24
CA GLN A 91 18.83 17.39 -17.07
C GLN A 91 18.89 17.84 -18.55
N ARG A 92 17.84 18.49 -19.04
CA ARG A 92 17.80 19.06 -20.40
C ARG A 92 18.82 20.17 -20.58
N LEU A 93 18.92 21.10 -19.63
CA LEU A 93 19.87 22.22 -19.62
C LEU A 93 21.33 21.77 -19.71
N THR A 94 21.68 20.65 -19.07
CA THR A 94 23.02 20.05 -19.07
C THR A 94 23.24 19.03 -20.20
N SER A 95 22.24 18.82 -21.06
CA SER A 95 22.31 17.83 -22.12
C SER A 95 23.35 18.19 -23.19
N ASN A 96 23.95 17.14 -23.77
CA ASN A 96 24.97 17.28 -24.82
C ASN A 96 24.45 18.05 -26.05
N ARG A 97 23.13 17.97 -26.35
CA ARG A 97 22.51 18.70 -27.46
C ARG A 97 22.64 20.21 -27.26
N ILE A 98 22.29 20.69 -26.06
CA ILE A 98 22.35 22.11 -25.73
C ILE A 98 23.80 22.56 -25.62
N LEU A 99 24.66 21.80 -24.94
CA LEU A 99 26.08 22.15 -24.82
C LEU A 99 26.80 22.23 -26.18
N LYS A 100 26.44 21.39 -27.15
CA LYS A 100 26.94 21.49 -28.54
C LYS A 100 26.45 22.75 -29.25
N ALA A 101 25.16 23.08 -29.13
CA ALA A 101 24.59 24.29 -29.70
C ALA A 101 25.26 25.53 -29.11
N VAL A 102 25.45 25.55 -27.80
CA VAL A 102 26.13 26.60 -27.05
C VAL A 102 27.59 26.75 -27.48
N ASN A 103 28.33 25.64 -27.59
CA ASN A 103 29.72 25.66 -28.07
C ASN A 103 29.82 26.21 -29.51
N TYR A 104 28.88 25.85 -30.38
CA TYR A 104 28.82 26.38 -31.75
C TYR A 104 28.56 27.89 -31.75
N SER A 105 27.52 28.35 -31.05
CA SER A 105 27.12 29.75 -30.99
C SER A 105 28.18 30.64 -30.33
N ILE A 106 28.87 30.16 -29.28
CA ILE A 106 29.95 30.90 -28.61
C ILE A 106 31.20 31.03 -29.49
N ARG A 107 31.58 29.96 -30.21
CA ARG A 107 32.74 30.00 -31.11
C ARG A 107 32.52 30.94 -32.29
N HIS A 108 31.28 31.01 -32.80
CA HIS A 108 30.93 31.82 -33.95
C HIS A 108 30.67 33.30 -33.60
N ASN A 109 29.99 33.57 -32.48
CA ASN A 109 29.54 34.93 -32.15
C ASN A 109 30.50 35.69 -31.23
N TYR A 110 31.30 34.99 -30.42
CA TYR A 110 32.19 35.59 -29.42
C TYR A 110 33.66 35.20 -29.57
N ASN A 111 34.02 34.37 -30.58
CA ASN A 111 35.37 33.86 -30.83
C ASN A 111 36.04 33.16 -29.62
N ILE A 112 35.25 32.65 -28.67
CA ILE A 112 35.78 31.96 -27.48
C ILE A 112 36.07 30.50 -27.86
N GLN A 113 37.33 30.09 -27.74
CA GLN A 113 37.72 28.69 -27.94
C GLN A 113 37.31 27.86 -26.72
N SER A 114 36.27 27.04 -26.89
CA SER A 114 35.78 26.13 -25.85
C SER A 114 35.52 24.72 -26.39
N ASN A 115 35.33 23.74 -25.52
CA ASN A 115 34.91 22.39 -25.86
C ASN A 115 33.73 21.99 -24.96
N VAL A 116 32.92 21.02 -25.39
CA VAL A 116 31.77 20.52 -24.64
C VAL A 116 32.18 20.02 -23.24
N ASP A 117 33.34 19.37 -23.12
CA ASP A 117 33.86 18.89 -21.82
C ASP A 117 34.35 20.01 -20.90
N LEU A 118 34.75 21.15 -21.46
CA LEU A 118 35.08 22.34 -20.68
C LEU A 118 33.80 23.03 -20.23
N LEU A 119 32.82 23.16 -21.12
CA LEU A 119 31.52 23.75 -20.79
C LEU A 119 30.76 22.93 -19.74
N SER A 120 30.79 21.59 -19.79
CA SER A 120 30.12 20.76 -18.79
C SER A 120 30.74 20.87 -17.39
N LYS A 121 32.03 21.19 -17.30
CA LYS A 121 32.72 21.46 -16.02
C LYS A 121 32.52 22.90 -15.54
N MET A 122 32.37 23.85 -16.47
CA MET A 122 32.18 25.27 -16.16
C MET A 122 30.73 25.60 -15.79
N LEU A 123 29.76 24.94 -16.43
CA LEU A 123 28.34 25.22 -16.29
C LEU A 123 27.69 24.25 -15.30
N SER A 124 26.98 24.80 -14.31
CA SER A 124 26.21 24.04 -13.35
C SER A 124 24.80 24.62 -13.19
N VAL A 125 23.86 23.75 -12.83
CA VAL A 125 22.46 24.10 -12.62
C VAL A 125 22.09 23.71 -11.20
N GLU A 126 21.51 24.64 -10.44
CA GLU A 126 21.05 24.42 -9.07
C GLU A 126 19.58 24.78 -8.95
N LEU A 127 18.80 23.90 -8.32
CA LEU A 127 17.37 24.10 -8.07
C LEU A 127 17.20 24.69 -6.66
N GLN A 128 16.68 25.92 -6.54
CA GLN A 128 16.45 26.55 -5.24
C GLN A 128 15.02 26.35 -4.71
N SER A 129 14.06 26.31 -5.61
CA SER A 129 12.64 26.07 -5.33
C SER A 129 12.09 25.38 -6.57
N GLY A 130 11.06 24.52 -6.46
CA GLY A 130 10.56 23.75 -7.62
C GLY A 130 10.10 24.55 -8.85
N GLN A 131 10.19 25.88 -8.80
CA GLN A 131 9.93 26.81 -9.89
C GLN A 131 11.15 27.65 -10.30
N ILE A 132 12.21 27.75 -9.48
CA ILE A 132 13.35 28.66 -9.70
C ILE A 132 14.61 27.83 -9.97
N ILE A 133 15.20 28.04 -11.13
CA ILE A 133 16.41 27.37 -11.60
C ILE A 133 17.54 28.42 -11.67
N ASN A 134 18.62 28.14 -10.97
CA ASN A 134 19.83 28.97 -11.00
C ASN A 134 20.85 28.33 -11.93
N LEU A 135 21.22 29.08 -12.95
CA LEU A 135 22.30 28.77 -13.88
C LEU A 135 23.58 29.39 -13.35
N LYS A 136 24.65 28.61 -13.19
CA LYS A 136 25.95 29.08 -12.70
C LYS A 136 27.03 28.75 -13.73
N ALA A 137 27.92 29.70 -13.98
CA ALA A 137 29.13 29.50 -14.77
C ALA A 137 30.35 29.85 -13.93
N THR A 138 31.31 28.93 -13.84
CA THR A 138 32.58 29.11 -13.13
C THR A 138 33.76 29.10 -14.09
N GLY A 139 34.77 29.93 -13.83
CA GLY A 139 35.99 29.96 -14.64
C GLY A 139 36.99 31.03 -14.21
N SER A 140 38.20 30.95 -14.77
CA SER A 140 39.31 31.84 -14.44
C SER A 140 39.22 33.21 -15.13
N ASN A 141 38.45 33.33 -16.22
CA ASN A 141 38.29 34.58 -16.96
C ASN A 141 36.89 35.19 -16.77
N PRO A 142 36.73 36.28 -16.00
CA PRO A 142 35.42 36.86 -15.66
C PRO A 142 34.68 37.44 -16.88
N GLU A 143 35.39 37.97 -17.88
CA GLU A 143 34.78 38.62 -19.06
C GLU A 143 34.10 37.61 -19.99
N GLN A 144 34.58 36.36 -20.01
CA GLN A 144 34.04 35.29 -20.85
C GLN A 144 32.79 34.63 -20.25
N LEU A 145 32.57 34.72 -18.93
CA LEU A 145 31.47 34.02 -18.26
C LEU A 145 30.08 34.56 -18.65
N LYS A 146 29.94 35.89 -18.75
CA LYS A 146 28.68 36.54 -19.13
C LYS A 146 28.17 36.13 -20.53
N PRO A 147 28.96 36.24 -21.62
CA PRO A 147 28.50 35.84 -22.95
C PRO A 147 28.21 34.34 -23.06
N ILE A 148 29.03 33.49 -22.41
CA ILE A 148 28.79 32.04 -22.37
C ILE A 148 27.43 31.71 -21.76
N LEU A 149 27.12 32.29 -20.60
CA LEU A 149 25.87 32.02 -19.89
C LEU A 149 24.65 32.63 -20.61
N THR A 150 24.83 33.77 -21.29
CA THR A 150 23.78 34.39 -22.12
C THR A 150 23.38 33.48 -23.28
N VAL A 151 24.36 32.98 -24.04
CA VAL A 151 24.10 32.05 -25.15
C VAL A 151 23.47 30.75 -24.66
N TRP A 152 23.91 30.23 -23.52
CA TRP A 152 23.31 29.04 -22.93
C TRP A 152 21.84 29.22 -22.58
N LEU A 153 21.49 30.36 -22.00
CA LEU A 153 20.11 30.72 -21.68
C LEU A 153 19.25 30.84 -22.95
N GLU A 154 19.71 31.59 -23.95
CA GLU A 154 18.95 31.83 -25.19
C GLU A 154 18.69 30.55 -26.00
N GLU A 155 19.73 29.72 -26.19
CA GLU A 155 19.60 28.45 -26.92
C GLU A 155 18.65 27.47 -26.21
N TYR A 156 18.67 27.45 -24.88
CA TYR A 156 17.73 26.64 -24.10
C TYR A 156 16.29 27.12 -24.26
N LEU A 157 16.02 28.42 -24.09
CA LEU A 157 14.67 28.98 -24.21
C LEU A 157 14.07 28.74 -25.60
N LYS A 158 14.90 28.89 -26.64
CA LYS A 158 14.51 28.61 -28.02
C LYS A 158 14.18 27.13 -28.22
N ALA A 159 15.07 26.22 -27.80
CA ALA A 159 14.85 24.78 -27.92
C ALA A 159 13.59 24.31 -27.16
N PHE A 160 13.37 24.84 -25.96
CA PHE A 160 12.22 24.51 -25.12
C PHE A 160 10.89 24.92 -25.77
N SER A 161 10.79 26.14 -26.31
CA SER A 161 9.56 26.61 -26.95
C SER A 161 9.14 25.75 -28.14
N VAL A 162 10.10 25.39 -29.00
CA VAL A 162 9.88 24.56 -30.19
C VAL A 162 9.46 23.14 -29.80
N GLU A 163 10.16 22.52 -28.84
CA GLU A 163 9.83 21.17 -28.39
C GLU A 163 8.45 21.12 -27.73
N ASN A 164 8.10 22.12 -26.92
CA ASN A 164 6.80 22.19 -26.28
C ASN A 164 5.67 22.39 -27.31
N ASP A 165 5.88 23.19 -28.35
CA ASP A 165 4.88 23.37 -29.41
C ASP A 165 4.68 22.10 -30.26
N ILE A 166 5.77 21.40 -30.61
CA ILE A 166 5.71 20.14 -31.37
C ILE A 166 5.02 19.05 -30.53
N ASN A 167 5.50 18.81 -29.30
CA ASN A 167 4.96 17.75 -28.45
C ASN A 167 3.46 17.94 -28.17
N ASN A 168 3.03 19.17 -27.87
CA ASN A 168 1.61 19.43 -27.60
C ASN A 168 0.74 19.26 -28.84
N THR A 169 1.23 19.63 -30.02
CA THR A 169 0.49 19.44 -31.28
C THR A 169 0.38 17.97 -31.63
N ASP A 170 1.49 17.23 -31.48
CA ASP A 170 1.54 15.80 -31.74
C ASP A 170 0.62 15.02 -30.80
N SER A 171 0.60 15.29 -29.48
CA SER A 171 -0.31 14.53 -28.62
C SER A 171 -1.79 14.91 -28.74
N ILE A 172 -2.15 16.14 -29.17
CA ILE A 172 -3.54 16.44 -29.55
C ILE A 172 -3.92 15.67 -30.80
N LEU A 173 -3.03 15.62 -31.81
CA LEU A 173 -3.29 14.87 -33.03
C LEU A 173 -3.42 13.36 -32.74
N THR A 174 -2.59 12.78 -31.86
CA THR A 174 -2.71 11.37 -31.48
C THR A 174 -3.98 11.09 -30.69
N LEU A 175 -4.37 11.94 -29.72
CA LEU A 175 -5.62 11.78 -28.97
C LEU A 175 -6.84 11.92 -29.88
N SER A 176 -6.84 12.90 -30.79
CA SER A 176 -7.91 13.12 -31.77
C SER A 176 -8.08 11.92 -32.70
N THR A 177 -6.98 11.38 -33.25
CA THR A 177 -7.02 10.20 -34.12
C THR A 177 -7.45 8.94 -33.38
N MET A 178 -7.03 8.76 -32.12
CA MET A 178 -7.52 7.66 -31.27
C MET A 178 -9.02 7.79 -30.98
N LEU A 179 -9.51 9.01 -30.71
CA LEU A 179 -10.92 9.27 -30.47
C LEU A 179 -11.76 8.93 -31.70
N GLU A 180 -11.36 9.39 -32.89
CA GLU A 180 -12.04 9.07 -34.16
C GLU A 180 -12.11 7.55 -34.39
N ALA A 181 -11.02 6.84 -34.14
CA ALA A 181 -10.99 5.38 -34.27
C ALA A 181 -11.92 4.66 -33.28
N ILE A 182 -12.07 5.15 -32.05
CA ILE A 182 -13.02 4.59 -31.08
C ILE A 182 -14.46 4.96 -31.46
N GLU A 183 -14.72 6.18 -31.92
CA GLU A 183 -16.05 6.60 -32.39
C GLU A 183 -16.54 5.76 -33.57
N ASP A 184 -15.66 5.43 -34.52
CA ASP A 184 -15.97 4.50 -35.61
C ASP A 184 -16.32 3.10 -35.08
N LYS A 185 -15.53 2.56 -34.14
CA LYS A 185 -15.83 1.29 -33.48
C LYS A 185 -17.17 1.32 -32.72
N ILE A 186 -17.49 2.41 -32.03
CA ILE A 186 -18.78 2.60 -31.36
C ILE A 186 -19.91 2.55 -32.38
N SER A 187 -19.75 3.22 -33.53
CA SER A 187 -20.74 3.21 -34.61
C SER A 187 -20.96 1.80 -35.16
N GLN A 188 -19.87 1.09 -35.47
CA GLN A 188 -19.90 -0.31 -35.94
C GLN A 188 -20.57 -1.24 -34.91
N GLN A 189 -20.20 -1.11 -33.63
CA GLN A 189 -20.76 -1.93 -32.55
C GLN A 189 -22.25 -1.64 -32.34
N LYS A 190 -22.69 -0.38 -32.46
CA LYS A 190 -24.12 -0.02 -32.42
C LYS A 190 -24.89 -0.66 -33.57
N MET A 191 -24.36 -0.62 -34.79
CA MET A 191 -24.99 -1.27 -35.95
C MET A 191 -25.07 -2.79 -35.76
N ALA A 192 -23.99 -3.41 -35.27
CA ALA A 192 -23.97 -4.83 -34.96
C ALA A 192 -24.99 -5.20 -33.87
N LEU A 193 -25.12 -4.38 -32.81
CA LEU A 193 -26.08 -4.59 -31.74
C LEU A 193 -27.53 -4.52 -32.23
N VAL A 194 -27.85 -3.52 -33.07
CA VAL A 194 -29.18 -3.39 -33.68
C VAL A 194 -29.49 -4.59 -34.58
N THR A 195 -28.55 -4.97 -35.45
CA THR A 195 -28.71 -6.13 -36.35
C THR A 195 -28.92 -7.41 -35.54
N PHE A 196 -28.09 -7.65 -34.52
CA PHE A 196 -28.22 -8.81 -33.64
C PHE A 196 -29.55 -8.82 -32.89
N SER A 197 -30.06 -7.67 -32.47
CA SER A 197 -31.38 -7.59 -31.82
C SER A 197 -32.52 -7.97 -32.77
N GLN A 198 -32.44 -7.55 -34.04
CA GLN A 198 -33.44 -7.83 -35.06
C GLN A 198 -33.43 -9.29 -35.50
N ASP A 199 -32.24 -9.86 -35.72
CA ASP A 199 -32.06 -11.25 -36.13
C ASP A 199 -32.52 -12.26 -35.05
N ASN A 200 -32.57 -11.84 -33.79
CA ASN A 200 -32.90 -12.69 -32.64
C ASN A 200 -34.19 -12.29 -31.91
N ASP A 201 -35.01 -11.40 -32.49
CA ASP A 201 -36.28 -10.92 -31.92
C ASP A 201 -36.16 -10.41 -30.47
N ILE A 202 -35.04 -9.76 -30.12
CA ILE A 202 -34.81 -9.23 -28.77
C ILE A 202 -35.45 -7.84 -28.69
N VAL A 203 -36.57 -7.75 -27.98
CA VAL A 203 -37.34 -6.49 -27.84
C VAL A 203 -36.89 -5.70 -26.61
N SER A 204 -36.57 -6.38 -25.51
CA SER A 204 -36.09 -5.71 -24.29
C SER A 204 -35.10 -6.57 -23.49
N PHE A 205 -34.34 -5.87 -22.64
CA PHE A 205 -33.38 -6.47 -21.71
C PHE A 205 -34.06 -7.32 -20.63
N GLU A 206 -35.33 -7.04 -20.31
CA GLU A 206 -36.05 -7.70 -19.23
C GLU A 206 -36.68 -9.02 -19.68
N ARG A 207 -36.38 -10.09 -18.94
CA ARG A 207 -36.84 -11.45 -19.29
C ARG A 207 -38.37 -11.58 -19.34
N ASN A 208 -39.10 -10.85 -18.50
CA ASN A 208 -40.55 -11.01 -18.37
C ASN A 208 -41.35 -10.29 -19.47
N GLU A 209 -40.71 -9.39 -20.22
CA GLU A 209 -41.36 -8.69 -21.34
C GLU A 209 -41.23 -9.49 -22.65
N ASN A 210 -40.36 -10.50 -22.67
CA ASN A 210 -40.08 -11.30 -23.86
C ASN A 210 -41.16 -12.36 -24.11
N LYS A 211 -41.69 -12.37 -25.33
CA LYS A 211 -42.89 -13.16 -25.72
C LYS A 211 -42.72 -14.67 -25.50
N ILE A 212 -41.54 -15.23 -25.77
CA ILE A 212 -41.26 -16.68 -25.65
C ILE A 212 -41.37 -17.13 -24.19
N LEU A 213 -40.80 -16.37 -23.25
CA LEU A 213 -40.82 -16.71 -21.83
C LEU A 213 -42.23 -16.62 -21.24
N ASN A 214 -43.03 -15.66 -21.69
CA ASN A 214 -44.44 -15.57 -21.32
C ASN A 214 -45.27 -16.75 -21.87
N LYS A 215 -44.96 -17.22 -23.09
CA LYS A 215 -45.60 -18.42 -23.65
C LYS A 215 -45.25 -19.67 -22.82
N VAL A 216 -43.98 -19.88 -22.47
CA VAL A 216 -43.55 -21.01 -21.60
C VAL A 216 -44.36 -21.01 -20.31
N LYS A 217 -44.38 -19.89 -19.58
CA LYS A 217 -45.13 -19.76 -18.32
C LYS A 217 -46.63 -20.04 -18.48
N SER A 218 -47.21 -19.63 -19.60
CA SER A 218 -48.63 -19.89 -19.89
C SER A 218 -48.91 -21.37 -20.17
N ILE A 219 -48.03 -22.07 -20.91
CA ILE A 219 -48.17 -23.50 -21.19
C ILE A 219 -47.93 -24.33 -19.93
N GLU A 220 -46.96 -23.98 -19.09
CA GLU A 220 -46.77 -24.63 -17.78
C GLU A 220 -48.03 -24.60 -16.94
N LYS A 221 -48.70 -23.43 -16.86
CA LYS A 221 -49.98 -23.30 -16.15
C LYS A 221 -51.08 -24.17 -16.76
N LEU A 222 -51.19 -24.22 -18.09
CA LEU A 222 -52.16 -25.06 -18.78
C LEU A 222 -51.86 -26.57 -18.61
N LEU A 223 -50.58 -26.94 -18.61
CA LEU A 223 -50.12 -28.31 -18.40
C LEU A 223 -50.48 -28.78 -16.99
N HIS A 224 -50.19 -27.98 -15.96
CA HIS A 224 -50.59 -28.30 -14.59
C HIS A 224 -52.10 -28.51 -14.44
N ALA A 225 -52.91 -27.65 -15.08
CA ALA A 225 -54.35 -27.83 -15.08
C ALA A 225 -54.79 -29.12 -15.80
N ALA A 226 -54.12 -29.50 -16.89
CA ALA A 226 -54.40 -30.73 -17.63
C ALA A 226 -53.92 -31.99 -16.87
N GLU A 227 -52.79 -31.93 -16.17
CA GLU A 227 -52.28 -33.01 -15.31
C GLU A 227 -53.24 -33.27 -14.15
N GLN A 228 -53.74 -32.21 -13.52
CA GLN A 228 -54.74 -32.32 -12.46
C GLN A 228 -56.04 -32.96 -12.97
N ASP A 229 -56.52 -32.56 -14.15
CA ASP A 229 -57.70 -33.18 -14.77
C ASP A 229 -57.45 -34.67 -15.10
N HIS A 230 -56.29 -35.02 -15.66
CA HIS A 230 -55.90 -36.41 -15.91
C HIS A 230 -55.90 -37.25 -14.62
N LEU A 231 -55.34 -36.74 -13.52
CA LEU A 231 -55.36 -37.42 -12.23
C LEU A 231 -56.79 -37.63 -11.71
N ASN A 232 -57.67 -36.63 -11.86
CA ASN A 232 -59.07 -36.75 -11.48
C ASN A 232 -59.80 -37.81 -12.32
N GLN A 233 -59.61 -37.83 -13.65
CA GLN A 233 -60.22 -38.86 -14.50
C GLN A 233 -59.67 -40.26 -14.21
N GLN A 234 -58.37 -40.35 -13.88
CA GLN A 234 -57.73 -41.61 -13.51
C GLN A 234 -58.31 -42.16 -12.20
N GLU A 235 -58.60 -41.29 -11.22
CA GLU A 235 -59.25 -41.64 -9.96
C GLU A 235 -60.66 -42.21 -10.20
N ILE A 236 -61.45 -41.58 -11.07
CA ILE A 236 -62.77 -42.08 -11.46
C ILE A 236 -62.68 -43.48 -12.07
N VAL A 237 -61.76 -43.70 -13.03
CA VAL A 237 -61.56 -45.01 -13.66
C VAL A 237 -61.08 -46.05 -12.63
N ASN A 238 -60.22 -45.67 -11.69
CA ASN A 238 -59.76 -46.56 -10.63
C ASN A 238 -60.92 -46.99 -9.71
N ARG A 239 -61.84 -46.08 -9.38
CA ARG A 239 -63.06 -46.38 -8.61
C ARG A 239 -63.96 -47.36 -9.34
N ILE A 240 -64.16 -47.18 -10.65
CA ILE A 240 -64.91 -48.12 -11.50
C ILE A 240 -64.27 -49.51 -11.48
N ASN A 241 -62.96 -49.59 -11.73
CA ASN A 241 -62.22 -50.85 -11.70
C ASN A 241 -62.27 -51.54 -10.33
N TYR A 242 -62.33 -50.78 -9.24
CA TYR A 242 -62.48 -51.32 -7.89
C TYR A 242 -63.85 -51.96 -7.69
N ALA A 243 -64.94 -51.29 -8.09
CA ALA A 243 -66.28 -51.87 -7.99
C ALA A 243 -66.50 -53.08 -8.89
N GLU A 244 -65.93 -53.08 -10.11
CA GLU A 244 -65.94 -54.26 -10.99
C GLU A 244 -65.26 -55.47 -10.31
N LYS A 245 -64.18 -55.26 -9.54
CA LYS A 245 -63.52 -56.34 -8.77
C LYS A 245 -64.38 -56.86 -7.61
N GLU A 246 -65.22 -56.02 -7.03
CA GLU A 246 -66.17 -56.39 -5.96
C GLU A 246 -67.50 -56.94 -6.49
N ASN A 247 -67.65 -57.12 -7.82
CA ASN A 247 -68.92 -57.48 -8.48
C ASN A 247 -70.07 -56.50 -8.14
N SER A 248 -69.76 -55.23 -7.93
CA SER A 248 -70.73 -54.17 -7.63
C SER A 248 -70.91 -53.23 -8.83
N LEU A 249 -72.16 -52.84 -9.11
CA LEU A 249 -72.49 -51.91 -10.19
C LEU A 249 -72.32 -50.45 -9.72
N ILE A 250 -71.41 -49.71 -10.34
CA ILE A 250 -71.32 -48.25 -10.16
C ILE A 250 -72.24 -47.55 -11.16
N VAL A 251 -73.06 -46.64 -10.65
CA VAL A 251 -74.00 -45.80 -11.39
C VAL A 251 -73.37 -44.44 -11.67
N HIS A 252 -73.70 -43.83 -12.81
CA HIS A 252 -73.27 -42.46 -13.11
C HIS A 252 -73.87 -41.48 -12.07
N PRO A 253 -73.11 -40.48 -11.56
CA PRO A 253 -73.63 -39.45 -10.65
C PRO A 253 -74.89 -38.69 -11.09
N LYS A 254 -75.22 -38.68 -12.39
CA LYS A 254 -76.40 -38.01 -12.95
C LYS A 254 -77.65 -38.90 -12.85
N ASP A 255 -77.46 -40.20 -12.93
CA ASP A 255 -78.53 -41.20 -12.88
C ASP A 255 -78.81 -41.67 -11.43
N GLU A 256 -77.89 -41.37 -10.51
CA GLU A 256 -77.96 -41.81 -9.11
C GLU A 256 -79.28 -41.39 -8.42
N ALA A 257 -79.77 -40.18 -8.66
CA ALA A 257 -81.04 -39.72 -8.11
C ALA A 257 -82.26 -40.48 -8.68
N ALA A 258 -82.26 -40.76 -10.00
CA ALA A 258 -83.32 -41.50 -10.65
C ALA A 258 -83.36 -42.96 -10.18
N ILE A 259 -82.19 -43.59 -10.09
CA ILE A 259 -82.05 -44.97 -9.60
C ILE A 259 -82.39 -45.06 -8.11
N ALA A 260 -82.02 -44.06 -7.30
CA ALA A 260 -82.41 -44.00 -5.89
C ALA A 260 -83.93 -43.92 -5.71
N MET A 261 -84.65 -43.19 -6.58
CA MET A 261 -86.13 -43.18 -6.56
C MET A 261 -86.72 -44.56 -6.87
N VAL A 262 -86.18 -45.29 -7.84
CA VAL A 262 -86.61 -46.66 -8.15
C VAL A 262 -86.33 -47.59 -6.95
N ARG A 263 -85.15 -47.49 -6.33
CA ARG A 263 -84.82 -48.23 -5.10
C ARG A 263 -85.78 -47.93 -3.96
N GLN A 264 -86.15 -46.66 -3.77
CA GLN A 264 -87.13 -46.26 -2.75
C GLN A 264 -88.51 -46.86 -3.03
N ASN A 265 -88.95 -46.87 -4.29
CA ASN A 265 -90.24 -47.46 -4.67
C ASN A 265 -90.27 -48.97 -4.44
N ILE A 266 -89.17 -49.68 -4.74
CA ILE A 266 -88.99 -51.10 -4.42
C ILE A 266 -89.12 -51.32 -2.91
N ALA A 267 -88.34 -50.60 -2.11
CA ALA A 267 -88.37 -50.73 -0.64
C ALA A 267 -89.77 -50.47 -0.07
N ASN A 268 -90.49 -49.47 -0.60
CA ASN A 268 -91.86 -49.17 -0.19
C ASN A 268 -92.83 -50.33 -0.50
N ILE A 269 -92.74 -50.93 -1.70
CA ILE A 269 -93.59 -52.07 -2.09
C ILE A 269 -93.23 -53.33 -1.29
N GLU A 270 -91.93 -53.57 -1.05
CA GLU A 270 -91.45 -54.69 -0.22
C GLU A 270 -91.99 -54.59 1.21
N ASN A 271 -91.95 -53.40 1.81
CA ASN A 271 -92.53 -53.15 3.13
C ASN A 271 -94.05 -53.41 3.14
N GLN A 272 -94.79 -52.93 2.14
CA GLN A 272 -96.23 -53.19 2.02
C GLN A 272 -96.54 -54.70 1.87
N LEU A 273 -95.75 -55.42 1.06
CA LEU A 273 -95.89 -56.86 0.91
C LEU A 273 -95.53 -57.62 2.20
N ALA A 274 -94.54 -57.15 2.96
CA ALA A 274 -94.18 -57.71 4.25
C ALA A 274 -95.31 -57.55 5.28
N GLU A 275 -95.92 -56.36 5.39
CA GLU A 275 -97.08 -56.11 6.25
C GLU A 275 -98.30 -56.97 5.88
N LEU A 276 -98.54 -57.15 4.58
CA LEU A 276 -99.59 -58.04 4.08
C LEU A 276 -99.27 -59.51 4.37
N SER A 277 -97.97 -59.88 4.35
CA SER A 277 -97.50 -61.23 4.63
C SER A 277 -97.76 -61.71 6.06
N GLU A 278 -97.83 -60.77 7.01
CA GLU A 278 -98.19 -61.03 8.41
C GLU A 278 -99.70 -61.27 8.60
N LYS A 279 -100.54 -60.66 7.74
CA LYS A 279 -102.00 -60.66 7.89
C LYS A 279 -102.71 -61.77 7.10
N TYR A 280 -102.11 -62.28 6.03
CA TYR A 280 -102.76 -63.23 5.12
C TYR A 280 -101.92 -64.50 4.90
N THR A 281 -102.54 -65.60 4.45
CA THR A 281 -101.82 -66.83 4.09
C THR A 281 -101.29 -66.78 2.65
N ARG A 282 -100.16 -67.42 2.36
CA ARG A 282 -99.54 -67.46 1.01
C ARG A 282 -100.53 -67.81 -0.12
N LYS A 283 -101.36 -68.84 0.07
CA LYS A 283 -102.40 -69.25 -0.91
C LYS A 283 -103.46 -68.19 -1.20
N TYR A 284 -103.68 -67.22 -0.29
CA TYR A 284 -104.62 -66.11 -0.49
C TYR A 284 -103.96 -64.97 -1.27
N MET A 285 -102.70 -64.65 -0.97
CA MET A 285 -101.91 -63.65 -1.70
C MET A 285 -101.76 -63.98 -3.18
N GLU A 286 -101.66 -65.28 -3.51
CA GLU A 286 -101.59 -65.77 -4.89
C GLU A 286 -102.92 -65.67 -5.66
N LYS A 287 -104.03 -65.28 -5.01
CA LYS A 287 -105.36 -65.18 -5.63
C LYS A 287 -105.96 -63.76 -5.60
N ASP A 288 -105.50 -62.91 -4.68
CA ASP A 288 -105.99 -61.53 -4.56
C ASP A 288 -105.48 -60.65 -5.71
N PRO A 289 -106.36 -60.01 -6.50
CA PRO A 289 -105.95 -59.20 -7.64
C PRO A 289 -105.02 -58.03 -7.29
N ASN A 290 -105.19 -57.42 -6.11
CA ASN A 290 -104.39 -56.27 -5.69
C ASN A 290 -102.98 -56.71 -5.25
N ILE A 291 -102.86 -57.81 -4.50
CA ILE A 291 -101.56 -58.34 -4.05
C ILE A 291 -100.74 -58.84 -5.25
N ILE A 292 -101.38 -59.52 -6.21
CA ILE A 292 -100.72 -59.93 -7.47
C ILE A 292 -100.24 -58.70 -8.26
N SER A 293 -101.03 -57.61 -8.31
CA SER A 293 -100.62 -56.38 -8.99
C SER A 293 -99.42 -55.70 -8.34
N LEU A 294 -99.32 -55.75 -7.00
CA LEU A 294 -98.16 -55.24 -6.24
C LEU A 294 -96.93 -56.12 -6.46
N GLN A 295 -97.06 -57.44 -6.42
CA GLN A 295 -95.96 -58.36 -6.74
C GLN A 295 -95.46 -58.17 -8.17
N LYS A 296 -96.38 -57.99 -9.13
CA LYS A 296 -96.01 -57.68 -10.53
C LYS A 296 -95.32 -56.32 -10.66
N SER A 297 -95.76 -55.32 -9.90
CA SER A 297 -95.13 -53.99 -9.87
C SER A 297 -93.74 -54.04 -9.26
N LEU A 298 -93.54 -54.84 -8.20
CA LEU A 298 -92.23 -55.10 -7.61
C LEU A 298 -91.26 -55.68 -8.64
N VAL A 299 -91.66 -56.74 -9.34
CA VAL A 299 -90.84 -57.35 -10.40
C VAL A 299 -90.54 -56.35 -11.52
N ASN A 300 -91.53 -55.56 -11.96
CA ASN A 300 -91.31 -54.53 -12.98
C ASN A 300 -90.28 -53.48 -12.52
N PHE A 301 -90.35 -53.01 -11.27
CA PHE A 301 -89.37 -52.05 -10.75
C PHE A 301 -87.99 -52.67 -10.50
N GLN A 302 -87.92 -53.95 -10.10
CA GLN A 302 -86.65 -54.68 -9.99
C GLN A 302 -85.98 -54.87 -11.36
N ASP A 303 -86.75 -55.28 -12.37
CA ASP A 303 -86.29 -55.38 -13.76
C ASP A 303 -85.84 -54.01 -14.30
N GLN A 304 -86.57 -52.95 -13.96
CA GLN A 304 -86.20 -51.58 -14.33
C GLN A 304 -84.91 -51.16 -13.63
N LEU A 305 -84.77 -51.43 -12.32
CA LEU A 305 -83.58 -51.11 -11.55
C LEU A 305 -82.34 -51.80 -12.13
N GLU A 306 -82.45 -53.08 -12.49
CA GLU A 306 -81.35 -53.84 -13.09
C GLU A 306 -80.96 -53.28 -14.46
N LYS A 307 -81.94 -53.05 -15.35
CA LYS A 307 -81.72 -52.50 -16.69
C LYS A 307 -81.10 -51.10 -16.64
N ASP A 308 -81.67 -50.21 -15.82
CA ASP A 308 -81.22 -48.82 -15.69
C ASP A 308 -79.83 -48.77 -15.05
N SER A 309 -79.57 -49.61 -14.03
CA SER A 309 -78.24 -49.69 -13.39
C SER A 309 -77.17 -50.24 -14.34
N LEU A 310 -77.48 -51.28 -15.11
CA LEU A 310 -76.55 -51.88 -16.08
C LEU A 310 -76.23 -50.91 -17.24
N LEU A 311 -77.26 -50.23 -17.75
CA LEU A 311 -77.11 -49.23 -18.80
C LEU A 311 -76.27 -48.05 -18.32
N SER A 312 -76.60 -47.48 -17.15
CA SER A 312 -75.84 -46.39 -16.54
C SER A 312 -74.39 -46.78 -16.30
N HIS A 313 -74.14 -47.98 -15.75
CA HIS A 313 -72.79 -48.50 -15.54
C HIS A 313 -71.98 -48.60 -16.83
N THR A 314 -72.56 -49.22 -17.86
CA THR A 314 -71.87 -49.43 -19.15
C THR A 314 -71.53 -48.09 -19.83
N LEU A 315 -72.46 -47.14 -19.79
CA LEU A 315 -72.23 -45.79 -20.32
C LEU A 315 -71.18 -45.04 -19.52
N PHE A 316 -71.23 -45.11 -18.19
CA PHE A 316 -70.26 -44.46 -17.32
C PHE A 316 -68.85 -45.00 -17.49
N VAL A 317 -68.68 -46.33 -17.60
CA VAL A 317 -67.38 -46.96 -17.89
C VAL A 317 -66.82 -46.45 -19.23
N LYS A 318 -67.66 -46.40 -20.27
CA LYS A 318 -67.25 -45.93 -21.60
C LYS A 318 -66.87 -44.44 -21.57
N GLU A 319 -67.68 -43.60 -20.92
CA GLU A 319 -67.42 -42.18 -20.76
C GLU A 319 -66.14 -41.92 -19.97
N ALA A 320 -65.97 -42.55 -18.81
CA ALA A 320 -64.79 -42.38 -17.95
C ALA A 320 -63.50 -42.80 -18.67
N LYS A 321 -63.51 -43.93 -19.38
CA LYS A 321 -62.35 -44.39 -20.19
C LYS A 321 -62.04 -43.41 -21.32
N ASN A 322 -63.06 -42.88 -22.00
CA ASN A 322 -62.86 -41.89 -23.06
C ASN A 322 -62.32 -40.56 -22.50
N ASN A 323 -62.87 -40.06 -21.40
CA ASN A 323 -62.42 -38.83 -20.75
C ASN A 323 -60.96 -38.95 -20.27
N LEU A 324 -60.57 -40.10 -19.71
CA LEU A 324 -59.19 -40.38 -19.33
C LEU A 324 -58.25 -40.35 -20.55
N LEU A 325 -58.65 -40.94 -21.68
CA LEU A 325 -57.87 -40.91 -22.92
C LEU A 325 -57.70 -39.48 -23.45
N VAL A 326 -58.77 -38.68 -23.44
CA VAL A 326 -58.73 -37.27 -23.85
C VAL A 326 -57.81 -36.46 -22.94
N ALA A 327 -57.93 -36.63 -21.61
CA ALA A 327 -57.08 -35.94 -20.65
C ALA A 327 -55.60 -36.33 -20.83
N LYS A 328 -55.30 -37.62 -21.03
CA LYS A 328 -53.95 -38.10 -21.31
C LYS A 328 -53.38 -37.54 -22.61
N GLY A 329 -54.19 -37.48 -23.67
CA GLY A 329 -53.80 -36.87 -24.95
C GLY A 329 -53.48 -35.39 -24.81
N LYS A 330 -54.28 -34.65 -24.03
CA LYS A 330 -54.05 -33.22 -23.74
C LYS A 330 -52.74 -32.98 -22.99
N VAL A 331 -52.43 -33.79 -21.97
CA VAL A 331 -51.15 -33.73 -21.25
C VAL A 331 -49.98 -34.00 -22.21
N GLY A 332 -50.09 -35.03 -23.06
CA GLY A 332 -49.08 -35.35 -24.07
C GLY A 332 -48.79 -34.17 -25.00
N LEU A 333 -49.82 -33.59 -25.61
CA LEU A 333 -49.69 -32.45 -26.53
C LEU A 333 -49.06 -31.23 -25.86
N LEU A 334 -49.53 -30.87 -24.66
CA LEU A 334 -48.99 -29.72 -23.92
C LEU A 334 -47.54 -29.95 -23.48
N SER A 335 -47.17 -31.19 -23.12
CA SER A 335 -45.79 -31.53 -22.77
C SER A 335 -44.83 -31.43 -23.96
N GLU A 336 -45.28 -31.82 -25.15
CA GLU A 336 -44.51 -31.70 -26.39
C GLU A 336 -44.31 -30.24 -26.79
N GLN A 337 -45.38 -29.43 -26.70
CA GLN A 337 -45.32 -27.98 -26.91
C GLN A 337 -44.42 -27.28 -25.88
N LEU A 338 -44.45 -27.70 -24.62
CA LEU A 338 -43.56 -27.15 -23.59
C LEU A 338 -42.09 -27.49 -23.88
N ASN A 339 -41.81 -28.72 -24.30
CA ASN A 339 -40.45 -29.15 -24.62
C ASN A 339 -39.86 -28.39 -25.83
N THR A 340 -40.67 -28.14 -26.86
CA THR A 340 -40.25 -27.35 -28.03
C THR A 340 -40.01 -25.90 -27.64
N LEU A 341 -40.93 -25.26 -26.94
CA LEU A 341 -40.76 -23.89 -26.44
C LEU A 341 -39.59 -23.74 -25.47
N ASN A 342 -39.31 -24.74 -24.63
CA ASN A 342 -38.18 -24.70 -23.71
C ASN A 342 -36.83 -24.68 -24.46
N LYS A 343 -36.72 -25.41 -25.58
CA LYS A 343 -35.52 -25.34 -26.44
C LYS A 343 -35.37 -23.95 -27.06
N GLU A 344 -36.46 -23.39 -27.58
CA GLU A 344 -36.48 -22.02 -28.13
C GLU A 344 -36.15 -20.97 -27.05
N ALA A 345 -36.65 -21.15 -25.83
CA ALA A 345 -36.37 -20.28 -24.70
C ALA A 345 -34.90 -20.38 -24.25
N GLN A 346 -34.28 -21.56 -24.33
CA GLN A 346 -32.86 -21.72 -24.05
C GLN A 346 -31.99 -21.00 -25.09
N THR A 347 -32.29 -21.16 -26.38
CA THR A 347 -31.59 -20.43 -27.45
C THR A 347 -31.78 -18.93 -27.31
N PHE A 348 -33.00 -18.47 -27.01
CA PHE A 348 -33.29 -17.06 -26.77
C PHE A 348 -32.50 -16.51 -25.57
N ASN A 349 -32.46 -17.25 -24.45
CA ASN A 349 -31.67 -16.84 -23.28
C ASN A 349 -30.17 -16.77 -23.56
N HIS A 350 -29.65 -17.67 -24.40
CA HIS A 350 -28.26 -17.59 -24.83
C HIS A 350 -28.00 -16.32 -25.65
N ASN A 351 -28.84 -16.06 -26.65
CA ASN A 351 -28.72 -14.88 -27.50
C ASN A 351 -28.91 -13.58 -26.69
N LEU A 352 -29.82 -13.56 -25.72
CA LEU A 352 -30.01 -12.42 -24.82
C LEU A 352 -28.75 -12.14 -23.98
N LYS A 353 -28.05 -13.18 -23.50
CA LYS A 353 -26.78 -13.01 -22.78
C LYS A 353 -25.70 -12.42 -23.69
N GLU A 354 -25.58 -12.90 -24.93
CA GLU A 354 -24.63 -12.35 -25.90
C GLU A 354 -24.96 -10.88 -26.23
N TYR A 355 -26.24 -10.56 -26.41
CA TYR A 355 -26.70 -9.18 -26.61
C TYR A 355 -26.33 -8.26 -25.44
N VAL A 356 -26.57 -8.69 -24.19
CA VAL A 356 -26.16 -7.94 -23.00
C VAL A 356 -24.64 -7.73 -22.98
N ARG A 357 -23.86 -8.77 -23.27
CA ARG A 357 -22.39 -8.67 -23.35
C ARG A 357 -21.94 -7.67 -24.43
N MET A 358 -22.57 -7.67 -25.59
CA MET A 358 -22.28 -6.70 -26.67
C MET A 358 -22.63 -5.28 -26.27
N ASN A 359 -23.73 -5.08 -25.52
CA ASN A 359 -24.15 -3.79 -24.98
C ASN A 359 -23.19 -3.28 -23.90
N ASP A 360 -22.72 -4.15 -23.01
CA ASP A 360 -21.73 -3.80 -21.99
C ASP A 360 -20.39 -3.39 -22.63
N SER A 361 -19.97 -4.13 -23.67
CA SER A 361 -18.79 -3.77 -24.47
C SER A 361 -18.96 -2.40 -25.15
N LEU A 362 -20.15 -2.10 -25.68
CA LEU A 362 -20.46 -0.77 -26.24
C LEU A 362 -20.34 0.33 -25.16
N ASN A 363 -20.88 0.10 -23.96
CA ASN A 363 -20.79 1.06 -22.85
C ASN A 363 -19.34 1.30 -22.40
N GLN A 364 -18.51 0.25 -22.40
CA GLN A 364 -17.07 0.39 -22.14
C GLN A 364 -16.39 1.25 -23.20
N LEU A 365 -16.66 1.03 -24.50
CA LEU A 365 -16.11 1.85 -25.58
C LEU A 365 -16.54 3.33 -25.44
N VAL A 366 -17.81 3.59 -25.13
CA VAL A 366 -18.32 4.96 -24.88
C VAL A 366 -17.59 5.60 -23.70
N THR A 367 -17.33 4.84 -22.63
CA THR A 367 -16.60 5.33 -21.46
C THR A 367 -15.14 5.67 -21.80
N GLN A 368 -14.49 4.83 -22.61
CA GLN A 368 -13.14 5.11 -23.12
C GLN A 368 -13.11 6.35 -24.00
N ALA A 369 -14.09 6.53 -24.90
CA ALA A 369 -14.21 7.72 -25.72
C ALA A 369 -14.40 8.99 -24.87
N GLN A 370 -15.22 8.92 -23.82
CA GLN A 370 -15.40 10.01 -22.86
C GLN A 370 -14.08 10.37 -22.18
N GLY A 371 -13.32 9.39 -21.68
CA GLY A 371 -12.02 9.62 -21.05
C GLY A 371 -10.98 10.23 -22.01
N LEU A 372 -10.95 9.78 -23.27
CA LEU A 372 -10.10 10.40 -24.30
C LEU A 372 -10.51 11.83 -24.60
N LYS A 373 -11.82 12.12 -24.67
CA LYS A 373 -12.33 13.47 -24.87
C LYS A 373 -11.97 14.40 -23.72
N ASP A 374 -12.07 13.93 -22.48
CA ASP A 374 -11.69 14.70 -21.30
C ASP A 374 -10.17 14.98 -21.30
N SER A 375 -9.36 13.98 -21.68
CA SER A 375 -7.90 14.14 -21.83
C SER A 375 -7.53 15.11 -22.96
N LEU A 376 -8.26 15.07 -24.08
CA LEU A 376 -8.09 16.01 -25.20
C LEU A 376 -8.39 17.45 -24.74
N LEU A 377 -9.49 17.66 -24.02
CA LEU A 377 -9.85 18.96 -23.48
C LEU A 377 -8.80 19.47 -22.49
N GLU A 378 -8.28 18.60 -21.61
CA GLU A 378 -7.19 18.95 -20.70
C GLU A 378 -5.96 19.41 -21.49
N GLN A 379 -5.58 18.69 -22.54
CA GLN A 379 -4.43 19.05 -23.37
C GLN A 379 -4.64 20.32 -24.21
N GLU A 380 -5.85 20.54 -24.72
CA GLU A 380 -6.23 21.80 -25.39
C GLU A 380 -6.17 22.99 -24.43
N MET A 381 -6.60 22.80 -23.17
CA MET A 381 -6.49 23.83 -22.14
C MET A 381 -5.03 24.15 -21.78
N LEU A 382 -4.14 23.15 -21.78
CA LEU A 382 -2.70 23.35 -21.61
C LEU A 382 -2.08 24.18 -22.76
N GLN A 383 -2.62 24.11 -23.98
CA GLN A 383 -2.17 24.98 -25.07
C GLN A 383 -2.49 26.47 -24.83
N VAL A 384 -3.58 26.78 -24.13
CA VAL A 384 -3.91 28.16 -23.73
C VAL A 384 -2.99 28.60 -22.57
N GLY A 385 -2.61 27.66 -21.70
CA GLY A 385 -1.76 27.85 -20.53
C GLY A 385 -0.29 27.50 -20.70
N LYS A 386 0.30 27.68 -21.90
CA LYS A 386 1.66 27.17 -22.22
C LYS A 386 2.68 27.48 -21.11
N PRO A 387 3.51 26.50 -20.71
CA PRO A 387 4.59 26.74 -19.77
C PRO A 387 5.54 27.79 -20.33
N LYS A 388 5.87 28.80 -19.52
CA LYS A 388 6.78 29.89 -19.90
C LYS A 388 7.89 30.00 -18.88
N PHE A 389 9.10 30.22 -19.37
CA PHE A 389 10.22 30.65 -18.55
C PHE A 389 10.25 32.18 -18.51
N THR A 390 10.26 32.73 -17.31
CA THR A 390 10.50 34.16 -17.07
C THR A 390 11.92 34.31 -16.53
N VAL A 391 12.73 35.15 -17.18
CA VAL A 391 14.09 35.44 -16.69
C VAL A 391 13.97 36.44 -15.54
N LEU A 392 14.39 36.03 -14.34
CA LEU A 392 14.37 36.88 -13.14
C LEU A 392 15.66 37.70 -13.02
N GLU A 393 16.80 37.11 -13.37
CA GLU A 393 18.11 37.75 -13.29
C GLU A 393 18.97 37.37 -14.49
N TYR A 394 19.55 38.37 -15.16
CA TYR A 394 20.43 38.18 -16.31
C TYR A 394 21.90 37.98 -15.88
N PRO A 395 22.70 37.23 -16.66
CA PRO A 395 24.12 37.04 -16.37
C PRO A 395 24.92 38.34 -16.29
N PHE A 396 25.82 38.41 -15.31
CA PHE A 396 26.70 39.55 -15.06
C PHE A 396 28.19 39.17 -15.10
N VAL A 397 29.07 40.17 -15.17
CA VAL A 397 30.52 39.99 -15.09
C VAL A 397 30.93 40.03 -13.61
N PRO A 398 31.51 38.95 -13.04
CA PRO A 398 31.87 38.93 -11.63
C PRO A 398 33.04 39.85 -11.32
N SER A 399 32.92 40.61 -10.22
CA SER A 399 33.93 41.59 -9.79
C SER A 399 34.89 41.06 -8.72
N TYR A 400 34.58 39.93 -8.07
CA TYR A 400 35.42 39.30 -7.04
C TYR A 400 35.47 37.77 -7.21
N PRO A 401 36.59 37.12 -6.85
CA PRO A 401 36.71 35.67 -6.92
C PRO A 401 36.01 34.99 -5.73
N ILE A 402 35.43 33.80 -5.97
CA ILE A 402 34.71 33.03 -4.95
C ILE A 402 35.63 32.04 -4.21
N ALA A 403 36.71 31.60 -4.84
CA ALA A 403 37.71 30.70 -4.26
C ALA A 403 39.10 30.90 -4.89
N PRO A 404 40.19 30.59 -4.16
CA PRO A 404 40.26 30.32 -2.72
C PRO A 404 40.13 31.60 -1.87
N ASN A 405 39.63 31.48 -0.63
CA ASN A 405 39.60 32.60 0.30
C ASN A 405 40.98 32.77 0.93
N ASN A 406 41.83 33.53 0.24
CA ASN A 406 43.22 33.75 0.63
C ASN A 406 43.37 34.30 2.05
N GLN A 407 42.41 35.08 2.55
CA GLN A 407 42.45 35.63 3.91
C GLN A 407 42.21 34.55 4.97
N ARG A 408 41.14 33.75 4.80
CA ARG A 408 40.83 32.65 5.73
C ARG A 408 41.94 31.60 5.73
N ASP A 409 42.41 31.21 4.57
CA ASP A 409 43.39 30.13 4.43
C ASP A 409 44.76 30.58 4.98
N SER A 410 45.10 31.87 4.88
CA SER A 410 46.31 32.44 5.52
C SER A 410 46.24 32.39 7.05
N LEU A 411 45.05 32.60 7.64
CA LEU A 411 44.86 32.52 9.09
C LEU A 411 45.01 31.07 9.59
N ILE A 412 44.42 30.11 8.86
CA ILE A 412 44.57 28.68 9.16
C ILE A 412 46.04 28.25 9.06
N ALA A 413 46.75 28.70 8.02
CA ALA A 413 48.18 28.43 7.86
C ALA A 413 49.02 28.97 9.04
N LEU A 414 48.68 30.15 9.56
CA LEU A 414 49.33 30.72 10.74
C LEU A 414 49.16 29.81 11.96
N LEU A 415 47.94 29.32 12.23
CA LEU A 415 47.68 28.41 13.35
C LEU A 415 48.44 27.08 13.20
N ILE A 416 48.42 26.49 12.00
CA ILE A 416 49.13 25.23 11.73
C ILE A 416 50.64 25.41 11.94
N SER A 417 51.22 26.51 11.45
CA SER A 417 52.64 26.80 11.63
C SER A 417 53.01 27.00 13.11
N ALA A 418 52.14 27.61 13.92
CA ALA A 418 52.33 27.75 15.37
C ALA A 418 52.32 26.40 16.09
N ILE A 419 51.36 25.53 15.75
CA ILE A 419 51.27 24.16 16.30
C ILE A 419 52.51 23.34 15.92
N ALA A 420 52.94 23.42 14.66
CA ALA A 420 54.14 22.72 14.18
C ALA A 420 55.40 23.18 14.93
N ALA A 421 55.52 24.49 15.19
CA ALA A 421 56.64 25.04 15.96
C ALA A 421 56.63 24.57 17.43
N LEU A 422 55.46 24.51 18.07
CA LEU A 422 55.31 23.98 19.43
C LEU A 422 55.65 22.48 19.51
N LEU A 423 55.23 21.70 18.51
CA LEU A 423 55.60 20.28 18.38
C LEU A 423 57.12 20.11 18.21
N ALA A 424 57.75 20.93 17.38
CA ALA A 424 59.20 20.92 17.19
C ALA A 424 59.94 21.29 18.48
N LEU A 425 59.43 22.26 19.25
CA LEU A 425 59.96 22.61 20.57
C LEU A 425 59.80 21.45 21.57
N PHE A 426 58.65 20.79 21.58
CA PHE A 426 58.40 19.64 22.44
C PHE A 426 59.36 18.48 22.13
N LEU A 427 59.52 18.14 20.85
CA LEU A 427 60.50 17.14 20.38
C LEU A 427 61.94 17.53 20.78
N PHE A 428 62.33 18.79 20.57
CA PHE A 428 63.64 19.28 20.97
C PHE A 428 63.86 19.16 22.49
N SER A 429 62.85 19.48 23.29
CA SER A 429 62.93 19.38 24.75
C SER A 429 62.89 17.94 25.27
N TYR A 430 62.29 17.02 24.52
CA TYR A 430 62.26 15.59 24.86
C TYR A 430 63.63 14.93 24.60
N ILE A 431 64.28 15.31 23.50
CA ILE A 431 65.60 14.78 23.10
C ILE A 431 66.72 15.35 23.98
N VAL A 432 66.58 16.59 24.49
CA VAL A 432 67.55 17.24 25.37
C VAL A 432 67.08 17.21 26.83
N ARG A 433 67.18 16.05 27.50
CA ARG A 433 66.80 15.89 28.92
C ARG A 433 68.04 15.89 29.84
N GLN A 434 68.09 16.80 30.82
CA GLN A 434 69.14 16.90 31.86
C GLN A 434 68.93 15.85 32.99
N LYS A 435 70.03 15.32 33.55
CA LYS A 435 70.07 14.57 34.83
C LYS A 435 69.90 15.56 36.00
N GLN A 436 69.08 15.23 37.00
CA GLN A 436 69.04 15.91 38.31
C GLN A 436 69.27 14.89 39.44
N PRO A 437 70.03 15.22 40.50
CA PRO A 437 70.02 14.49 41.76
C PRO A 437 68.92 15.00 42.72
N SER A 438 68.49 14.11 43.59
CA SER A 438 67.38 14.19 44.56
C SER A 438 67.81 14.62 45.96
N THR A 439 66.90 15.24 46.75
CA THR A 439 66.68 15.19 48.24
C THR A 439 66.06 16.52 48.74
N VAL A 440 65.29 16.71 49.83
CA VAL A 440 64.54 15.92 50.84
C VAL A 440 63.55 16.92 51.53
N PHE A 441 62.49 16.39 52.14
CA PHE A 441 61.34 17.04 52.81
C PHE A 441 61.63 17.93 54.05
N SER A 442 60.71 18.86 54.33
CA SER A 442 60.48 19.44 55.67
C SER A 442 58.97 19.62 55.95
N ASN A 443 58.47 18.94 56.99
CA ASN A 443 57.11 19.05 57.53
C ASN A 443 56.98 20.19 58.56
N TYR A 444 55.81 20.84 58.61
CA TYR A 444 55.20 21.30 59.86
C TYR A 444 53.66 21.26 59.75
N THR A 445 53.02 20.97 60.88
CA THR A 445 51.57 20.71 61.03
C THR A 445 50.99 21.73 62.01
N VAL A 446 49.88 22.40 61.67
CA VAL A 446 48.79 22.81 62.59
C VAL A 446 47.47 22.89 61.78
N VAL A 447 46.39 22.40 62.38
CA VAL A 447 45.00 22.14 61.92
C VAL A 447 44.06 22.89 62.90
N PRO A 448 42.72 23.10 62.70
CA PRO A 448 41.84 23.21 61.51
C PRO A 448 41.01 24.53 61.49
N ASN A 449 40.29 24.81 60.39
CA ASN A 449 38.84 25.01 60.50
C ASN A 449 38.11 24.74 59.17
N VAL A 450 36.87 24.29 59.32
CA VAL A 450 35.88 23.82 58.35
C VAL A 450 35.41 24.93 57.40
N ASP A 451 35.27 24.67 56.10
CA ASP A 451 33.95 24.71 55.44
C ASP A 451 33.89 24.14 54.02
N ILE A 452 32.68 23.73 53.69
CA ILE A 452 32.20 22.88 52.60
C ILE A 452 32.15 23.63 51.26
N GLY A 453 32.48 22.94 50.16
CA GLY A 453 32.31 23.50 48.80
C GLY A 453 32.68 22.55 47.66
N GLU A 454 31.74 21.66 47.34
CA GLU A 454 31.48 21.08 46.00
C GLU A 454 32.64 20.48 45.18
N LYS A 455 32.78 19.16 45.31
CA LYS A 455 33.40 18.29 44.32
C LYS A 455 32.29 17.57 43.53
N ARG A 456 31.83 18.17 42.43
CA ARG A 456 31.25 17.42 41.30
C ARG A 456 31.62 18.09 39.98
N GLN A 457 31.79 17.22 38.98
CA GLN A 457 32.05 17.51 37.57
C GLN A 457 33.50 17.81 37.17
N ARG A 458 34.32 16.76 37.16
CA ARG A 458 35.17 16.43 36.00
C ARG A 458 35.35 14.92 35.93
N LEU A 459 34.53 14.27 35.12
CA LEU A 459 34.89 13.12 34.29
C LEU A 459 33.70 12.87 33.37
N ASN A 460 33.73 13.52 32.22
CA ASN A 460 33.07 13.12 30.97
C ASN A 460 33.32 14.23 29.96
N GLN A 461 34.52 14.20 29.38
CA GLN A 461 34.79 14.84 28.09
C GLN A 461 36.12 14.31 27.57
N GLN A 462 36.15 13.02 27.24
CA GLN A 462 37.21 12.45 26.42
C GLN A 462 36.78 11.23 25.60
N GLU A 463 35.47 11.10 25.32
CA GLU A 463 34.94 10.17 24.33
C GLU A 463 33.80 10.83 23.54
N LEU A 464 34.04 12.02 22.99
CA LEU A 464 33.06 12.68 22.13
C LEU A 464 33.72 13.46 20.99
N GLU A 465 34.74 12.88 20.35
CA GLU A 465 35.34 13.45 19.13
C GLU A 465 35.68 12.37 18.07
N ALA A 466 35.03 11.20 18.13
CA ALA A 466 35.19 10.14 17.14
C ALA A 466 33.86 9.65 16.53
N LEU A 467 32.78 10.43 16.60
CA LEU A 467 31.49 10.05 16.00
C LEU A 467 30.70 11.20 15.35
N GLU A 468 31.36 12.27 14.90
CA GLU A 468 30.70 13.38 14.19
C GLU A 468 30.96 13.44 12.67
N ASN A 469 31.77 12.52 12.11
CA ASN A 469 32.11 12.54 10.68
C ASN A 469 31.48 11.41 9.84
N GLN A 470 30.37 10.81 10.27
CA GLN A 470 29.59 9.87 9.44
C GLN A 470 28.07 10.09 9.44
N THR A 471 27.55 11.14 10.08
CA THR A 471 26.08 11.37 10.18
C THR A 471 25.59 12.62 9.43
N ALA A 472 26.40 13.21 8.56
CA ALA A 472 26.01 14.38 7.76
C ALA A 472 25.65 14.05 6.28
N GLN A 473 25.53 12.78 5.90
CA GLN A 473 25.23 12.36 4.52
C GLN A 473 23.89 11.58 4.33
N VAL A 474 22.97 11.59 5.31
CA VAL A 474 21.66 10.90 5.14
C VAL A 474 20.45 11.79 5.50
N LEU A 475 20.60 13.11 5.64
CA LEU A 475 19.48 13.99 6.05
C LEU A 475 18.85 14.82 4.92
N LEU A 476 18.99 14.41 3.68
CA LEU A 476 18.23 15.00 2.56
C LEU A 476 17.77 13.87 1.64
N GLU A 477 16.56 13.37 1.92
CA GLU A 477 15.61 12.71 1.00
C GLU A 477 14.76 11.71 1.78
N GLN A 478 13.72 12.19 2.48
CA GLN A 478 12.48 11.43 2.64
C GLN A 478 11.33 12.44 2.70
N ASN A 479 10.79 12.78 1.54
CA ASN A 479 9.43 13.31 1.44
C ASN A 479 8.51 12.24 2.05
N ALA A 480 8.08 12.43 3.30
CA ALA A 480 7.04 11.61 3.87
C ALA A 480 5.74 11.94 3.14
N VAL A 481 5.39 11.10 2.17
CA VAL A 481 4.03 10.96 1.68
C VAL A 481 3.15 10.81 2.91
N ILE A 482 2.17 11.70 3.08
CA ILE A 482 1.22 11.63 4.18
C ILE A 482 0.19 10.58 3.77
N ASP A 483 0.54 9.31 3.94
CA ASP A 483 -0.41 8.21 3.80
C ASP A 483 -1.25 8.15 5.06
N ASN A 484 -2.56 8.18 4.87
CA ASN A 484 -3.54 8.04 5.94
C ASN A 484 -3.64 6.53 6.25
N PHE A 485 -2.70 6.02 7.04
CA PHE A 485 -2.64 4.59 7.37
C PHE A 485 -3.92 4.14 8.08
N ARG A 486 -4.45 2.98 7.67
CA ARG A 486 -5.65 2.43 8.28
C ARG A 486 -5.35 1.93 9.69
N LEU A 487 -6.26 2.23 10.62
CA LEU A 487 -6.25 1.68 11.97
C LEU A 487 -6.98 0.34 11.99
N LEU A 488 -6.31 -0.74 12.41
CA LEU A 488 -6.90 -2.06 12.53
C LEU A 488 -7.52 -2.25 13.93
N SER A 489 -8.68 -2.88 13.97
CA SER A 489 -9.31 -3.34 15.21
C SER A 489 -8.64 -4.60 15.75
N THR A 490 -8.92 -4.93 17.02
CA THR A 490 -8.39 -6.14 17.67
C THR A 490 -8.85 -7.42 16.97
N ASP A 491 -10.11 -7.48 16.49
CA ASP A 491 -10.67 -8.62 15.74
C ASP A 491 -9.99 -8.81 14.38
N GLU A 492 -9.73 -7.71 13.66
CA GLU A 492 -9.02 -7.76 12.38
C GLU A 492 -7.57 -8.22 12.54
N CYS A 493 -6.89 -7.73 13.59
CA CYS A 493 -5.55 -8.17 13.94
C CYS A 493 -5.49 -9.66 14.29
N GLU A 494 -6.46 -10.17 15.05
CA GLU A 494 -6.53 -11.58 15.42
C GLU A 494 -6.77 -12.46 14.19
N LYS A 495 -7.72 -12.07 13.31
CA LYS A 495 -7.92 -12.72 12.01
C LYS A 495 -6.66 -12.73 11.17
N LEU A 496 -5.94 -11.61 11.10
CA LEU A 496 -4.70 -11.51 10.34
C LEU A 496 -3.64 -12.50 10.86
N VAL A 497 -3.47 -12.65 12.17
CA VAL A 497 -2.56 -13.64 12.78
C VAL A 497 -3.03 -15.07 12.51
N ASN A 498 -4.33 -15.33 12.54
CA ASN A 498 -4.88 -16.69 12.35
C ASN A 498 -4.66 -17.23 10.94
N PHE A 499 -4.81 -16.39 9.92
CA PHE A 499 -4.65 -16.76 8.51
C PHE A 499 -3.22 -16.59 7.97
N ALA A 500 -2.34 -15.90 8.70
CA ALA A 500 -0.94 -15.76 8.29
C ALA A 500 -0.15 -17.08 8.36
N ASN A 501 0.79 -17.24 7.42
CA ASN A 501 1.78 -18.32 7.47
C ASN A 501 2.77 -18.11 8.65
N LYS A 502 3.62 -19.10 8.97
CA LYS A 502 4.54 -19.03 10.12
C LYS A 502 5.41 -17.76 10.14
N GLN A 503 5.90 -17.31 8.98
CA GLN A 503 6.72 -16.10 8.87
C GLN A 503 5.88 -14.84 9.01
N GLY A 504 4.71 -14.79 8.39
CA GLY A 504 3.74 -13.69 8.54
C GLY A 504 3.30 -13.51 9.99
N LYS A 505 3.01 -14.60 10.71
CA LYS A 505 2.70 -14.56 12.16
C LYS A 505 3.82 -13.92 12.96
N LEU A 506 5.08 -14.31 12.70
CA LEU A 506 6.24 -13.71 13.36
C LEU A 506 6.31 -12.20 13.09
N VAL A 507 6.14 -11.77 11.83
CA VAL A 507 6.18 -10.35 11.45
C VAL A 507 5.08 -9.56 12.18
N ILE A 508 3.83 -10.03 12.13
CA ILE A 508 2.67 -9.36 12.72
C ILE A 508 2.88 -9.21 14.23
N LEU A 509 3.17 -10.31 14.93
CA LEU A 509 3.32 -10.33 16.39
C LEU A 509 4.50 -9.48 16.87
N LEU A 510 5.63 -9.47 16.13
CA LEU A 510 6.79 -8.65 16.47
C LEU A 510 6.51 -7.16 16.31
N VAL A 511 5.87 -6.75 15.21
CA VAL A 511 5.50 -5.34 14.99
C VAL A 511 4.52 -4.87 16.06
N LEU A 512 3.55 -5.70 16.43
CA LEU A 512 2.54 -5.41 17.47
C LEU A 512 3.04 -5.56 18.91
N SER A 513 4.30 -5.99 19.06
CA SER A 513 5.05 -5.94 20.32
C SER A 513 6.03 -4.77 20.36
N GLY A 514 6.13 -3.99 19.27
CA GLY A 514 6.94 -2.76 19.20
C GLY A 514 8.29 -2.90 18.51
N VAL A 515 8.50 -3.95 17.72
CA VAL A 515 9.65 -4.05 16.80
C VAL A 515 9.44 -3.08 15.63
N ASN A 516 10.50 -2.36 15.24
CA ASN A 516 10.45 -1.49 14.07
C ASN A 516 10.57 -2.29 12.77
N ILE A 517 9.89 -1.85 11.71
CA ILE A 517 9.91 -2.47 10.39
C ILE A 517 11.36 -2.66 9.90
N LYS A 518 12.21 -1.65 10.08
CA LYS A 518 13.63 -1.72 9.69
C LYS A 518 14.47 -2.65 10.58
N GLU A 519 14.01 -2.96 11.79
CA GLU A 519 14.71 -3.86 12.72
C GLU A 519 14.41 -5.33 12.41
N LEU A 520 13.29 -5.66 11.76
CA LEU A 520 12.86 -7.04 11.46
C LEU A 520 13.94 -7.87 10.76
N LEU A 521 14.64 -7.29 9.78
CA LEU A 521 15.68 -7.97 9.00
C LEU A 521 17.04 -8.08 9.71
N VAL A 522 17.24 -7.31 10.79
CA VAL A 522 18.53 -7.22 11.51
C VAL A 522 18.53 -8.10 12.76
N ILE A 523 17.36 -8.44 13.29
CA ILE A 523 17.21 -9.27 14.50
C ILE A 523 17.79 -10.67 14.26
N LYS A 524 18.62 -11.11 15.20
CA LYS A 524 19.22 -12.45 15.19
C LYS A 524 18.55 -13.37 16.18
N LEU A 525 18.65 -14.67 15.95
CA LEU A 525 18.06 -15.67 16.84
C LEU A 525 18.62 -15.61 18.28
N LYS A 526 19.89 -15.24 18.46
CA LYS A 526 20.50 -15.03 19.79
C LYS A 526 19.93 -13.88 20.60
N ASP A 527 19.21 -12.95 19.95
CA ASP A 527 18.66 -11.77 20.61
C ASP A 527 17.35 -12.12 21.35
N PHE A 528 16.79 -13.31 21.09
CA PHE A 528 15.63 -13.85 21.80
C PHE A 528 16.04 -14.60 23.06
N ASP A 529 15.49 -14.19 24.19
CA ASP A 529 15.51 -14.95 25.43
C ASP A 529 14.13 -15.63 25.62
N ILE A 530 14.11 -16.92 25.31
CA ILE A 530 12.88 -17.72 25.30
C ILE A 530 12.41 -18.06 26.73
N GLU A 531 13.30 -18.08 27.71
CA GLU A 531 12.93 -18.37 29.11
C GLU A 531 12.19 -17.18 29.72
N THR A 532 12.59 -15.95 29.35
CA THR A 532 11.97 -14.72 29.86
C THR A 532 10.92 -14.12 28.91
N ASN A 533 10.69 -14.73 27.73
CA ASN A 533 9.86 -14.19 26.64
C ASN A 533 10.24 -12.74 26.30
N THR A 534 11.53 -12.46 26.15
CA THR A 534 12.02 -11.12 25.78
C THR A 534 12.87 -11.14 24.53
N LEU A 535 12.78 -10.07 23.75
CA LEU A 535 13.67 -9.78 22.62
C LEU A 535 14.54 -8.58 22.96
N LYS A 536 15.86 -8.73 22.84
CA LYS A 536 16.82 -7.65 23.02
C LYS A 536 17.14 -7.00 21.69
N VAL A 537 16.60 -5.81 21.45
CA VAL A 537 16.95 -5.00 20.28
C VAL A 537 18.21 -4.19 20.58
N ASN A 538 19.22 -4.30 19.73
CA ASN A 538 20.50 -3.60 19.85
C ASN A 538 20.53 -2.35 18.93
N GLY A 539 21.32 -1.33 19.27
CA GLY A 539 21.49 -0.12 18.44
C GLY A 539 21.23 1.19 19.20
N ALA A 540 21.02 2.29 18.46
CA ALA A 540 20.78 3.63 19.05
C ALA A 540 19.47 3.72 19.87
N PHE A 541 18.50 2.84 19.58
CA PHE A 541 17.22 2.70 20.27
C PHE A 541 17.11 1.32 20.96
N ALA A 542 18.19 0.92 21.64
CA ALA A 542 18.28 -0.37 22.31
C ALA A 542 17.24 -0.49 23.43
N ARG A 543 16.51 -1.62 23.44
CA ARG A 543 15.41 -1.89 24.36
C ARG A 543 15.13 -3.38 24.46
N ASN A 544 14.51 -3.78 25.58
CA ASN A 544 13.99 -5.12 25.75
C ASN A 544 12.48 -5.09 25.46
N ILE A 545 12.05 -5.91 24.51
CA ILE A 545 10.65 -6.04 24.08
C ILE A 545 10.08 -7.30 24.73
N ALA A 546 8.95 -7.15 25.43
CA ALA A 546 8.20 -8.31 25.94
C ALA A 546 7.45 -8.99 24.78
N LEU A 547 7.50 -10.31 24.73
CA LEU A 547 6.90 -11.12 23.68
C LEU A 547 5.76 -11.98 24.21
N THR A 548 4.84 -12.35 23.32
CA THR A 548 3.85 -13.39 23.61
C THR A 548 4.51 -14.77 23.56
N ASN A 549 3.92 -15.74 24.29
CA ASN A 549 4.40 -17.11 24.29
C ASN A 549 4.34 -17.76 22.89
N GLU A 550 3.42 -17.31 22.03
CA GLU A 550 3.32 -17.77 20.64
C GLU A 550 4.58 -17.44 19.83
N VAL A 551 5.14 -16.23 19.98
CA VAL A 551 6.41 -15.85 19.32
C VAL A 551 7.54 -16.77 19.77
N SER A 552 7.64 -17.05 21.07
CA SER A 552 8.64 -17.95 21.62
C SER A 552 8.56 -19.37 21.05
N VAL A 553 7.34 -19.87 20.80
CA VAL A 553 7.13 -21.18 20.16
C VAL A 553 7.57 -21.14 18.69
N LEU A 554 7.19 -20.11 17.94
CA LEU A 554 7.57 -19.95 16.54
C LEU A 554 9.09 -19.79 16.37
N VAL A 555 9.74 -19.00 17.23
CA VAL A 555 11.20 -18.84 17.22
C VAL A 555 11.92 -20.14 17.59
N LYS A 556 11.41 -20.89 18.58
CA LYS A 556 11.93 -22.23 18.91
C LYS A 556 11.88 -23.18 17.72
N ASP A 557 10.81 -23.13 16.92
CA ASP A 557 10.70 -23.89 15.68
C ASP A 557 11.77 -23.49 14.66
N VAL A 558 12.03 -22.17 14.51
CA VAL A 558 13.09 -21.64 13.61
C VAL A 558 14.48 -22.08 14.05
N MET A 559 14.76 -22.06 15.36
CA MET A 559 16.04 -22.49 15.93
C MET A 559 16.36 -23.98 15.71
N ARG A 560 15.37 -24.81 15.33
CA ARG A 560 15.62 -26.24 15.01
C ARG A 560 16.42 -26.42 13.71
N TYR A 561 16.37 -25.46 12.81
CA TYR A 561 16.98 -25.57 11.47
C TYR A 561 17.90 -24.40 11.10
N LYS A 562 18.05 -23.37 11.95
CA LYS A 562 18.99 -22.24 11.79
C LYS A 562 19.94 -22.10 12.97
N SER A 563 21.12 -21.52 12.73
CA SER A 563 22.09 -21.22 13.78
C SER A 563 21.67 -19.98 14.58
N THR A 564 22.05 -19.91 15.86
CA THR A 564 21.69 -18.79 16.74
C THR A 564 22.30 -17.44 16.32
N GLN A 565 23.35 -17.45 15.49
CA GLN A 565 23.96 -16.21 14.95
C GLN A 565 23.28 -15.70 13.68
N ASP A 566 22.39 -16.49 13.08
CA ASP A 566 21.68 -16.15 11.86
C ASP A 566 20.54 -15.16 12.15
N SER A 567 20.18 -14.38 11.14
CA SER A 567 18.99 -13.54 11.17
C SER A 567 17.72 -14.38 11.27
N LEU A 568 16.67 -13.81 11.89
CA LEU A 568 15.38 -14.48 12.03
C LEU A 568 14.80 -14.88 10.66
N PHE A 569 14.78 -13.92 9.73
CA PHE A 569 14.40 -14.13 8.33
C PHE A 569 15.66 -14.44 7.49
N ASP A 570 15.50 -15.22 6.43
CA ASP A 570 16.58 -15.49 5.48
C ASP A 570 16.97 -14.22 4.72
N ASN A 571 18.22 -14.17 4.23
CA ASN A 571 18.75 -13.01 3.51
C ASN A 571 17.99 -12.68 2.20
N ASP A 572 17.18 -13.63 1.71
CA ASP A 572 16.34 -13.44 0.53
C ASP A 572 15.13 -12.54 0.84
N TYR A 573 14.71 -12.43 2.10
CA TYR A 573 13.58 -11.58 2.50
C TYR A 573 13.94 -10.09 2.43
N SER A 574 13.30 -9.38 1.50
CA SER A 574 13.26 -7.92 1.49
C SER A 574 12.08 -7.37 2.32
N LEU A 575 12.09 -6.07 2.63
CA LEU A 575 10.94 -5.43 3.30
C LEU A 575 9.66 -5.53 2.47
N ASP A 576 9.77 -5.47 1.14
CA ASP A 576 8.64 -5.61 0.22
C ASP A 576 8.06 -7.04 0.26
N GLU A 577 8.92 -8.06 0.37
CA GLU A 577 8.46 -9.45 0.53
C GLU A 577 7.73 -9.67 1.85
N LEU A 578 8.22 -9.08 2.95
CA LEU A 578 7.51 -9.10 4.23
C LEU A 578 6.16 -8.37 4.12
N ALA A 579 6.10 -7.26 3.39
CA ALA A 579 4.84 -6.54 3.13
C ALA A 579 3.85 -7.39 2.31
N HIS A 580 4.33 -8.13 1.31
CA HIS A 580 3.49 -9.07 0.55
C HIS A 580 2.95 -10.21 1.41
N LEU A 581 3.71 -10.71 2.40
CA LEU A 581 3.18 -11.70 3.35
C LEU A 581 1.97 -11.16 4.12
N ILE A 582 2.01 -9.89 4.52
CA ILE A 582 0.90 -9.24 5.23
C ILE A 582 -0.30 -9.04 4.29
N ALA A 583 -0.08 -8.51 3.09
CA ALA A 583 -1.13 -8.29 2.11
C ALA A 583 -1.86 -9.60 1.72
N ASN A 584 -1.10 -10.68 1.52
CA ASN A 584 -1.67 -12.00 1.23
C ASN A 584 -2.48 -12.53 2.42
N SER A 585 -1.95 -12.40 3.65
CA SER A 585 -2.67 -12.83 4.86
C SER A 585 -3.96 -12.03 5.08
N ALA A 586 -3.97 -10.74 4.70
CA ALA A 586 -5.16 -9.90 4.76
C ALA A 586 -6.22 -10.28 3.72
N HIS A 587 -5.78 -10.70 2.53
CA HIS A 587 -6.67 -11.21 1.48
C HIS A 587 -7.29 -12.56 1.88
N ASP A 588 -6.46 -13.48 2.39
CA ASP A 588 -6.90 -14.81 2.84
C ASP A 588 -7.86 -14.73 4.06
N ALA A 589 -7.71 -13.71 4.90
CA ALA A 589 -8.60 -13.43 6.03
C ALA A 589 -9.91 -12.72 5.64
N GLU A 590 -10.12 -12.42 4.35
CA GLU A 590 -11.28 -11.69 3.82
C GLU A 590 -11.55 -10.35 4.56
N LEU A 591 -10.48 -9.65 4.94
CA LEU A 591 -10.60 -8.36 5.63
C LEU A 591 -11.13 -7.31 4.66
N THR A 592 -11.92 -6.36 5.16
CA THR A 592 -12.38 -5.20 4.37
C THR A 592 -11.17 -4.45 3.84
N GLU A 593 -11.19 -4.01 2.57
CA GLU A 593 -10.10 -3.24 1.94
C GLU A 593 -8.68 -3.82 2.20
N PRO A 594 -8.40 -5.08 1.83
CA PRO A 594 -7.16 -5.77 2.21
C PRO A 594 -5.91 -5.09 1.61
N GLU A 595 -6.06 -4.39 0.49
CA GLU A 595 -4.99 -3.65 -0.20
C GLU A 595 -4.46 -2.46 0.62
N THR A 596 -5.20 -2.00 1.62
CA THR A 596 -4.79 -0.90 2.51
C THR A 596 -3.99 -1.38 3.72
N ILE A 597 -3.93 -2.70 3.98
CA ILE A 597 -3.27 -3.28 5.15
C ILE A 597 -1.79 -3.52 4.81
N SER A 598 -0.93 -2.63 5.32
CA SER A 598 0.53 -2.71 5.17
C SER A 598 1.27 -2.87 6.51
N LEU A 599 2.58 -3.08 6.46
CA LEU A 599 3.45 -3.07 7.65
C LEU A 599 3.37 -1.74 8.42
N GLU A 600 3.27 -0.62 7.70
CA GLU A 600 3.08 0.70 8.27
C GLU A 600 1.72 0.83 8.95
N SER A 601 0.68 0.17 8.44
CA SER A 601 -0.66 0.15 9.06
C SER A 601 -0.65 -0.64 10.38
N LEU A 602 0.09 -1.75 10.46
CA LEU A 602 0.32 -2.48 11.71
C LEU A 602 1.11 -1.65 12.72
N ARG A 603 2.19 -0.98 12.26
CA ARG A 603 2.98 -0.07 13.11
C ARG A 603 2.13 1.11 13.58
N HIS A 604 1.29 1.68 12.71
CA HIS A 604 0.36 2.76 13.05
C HIS A 604 -0.64 2.33 14.13
N THR A 605 -1.17 1.11 14.00
CA THR A 605 -2.09 0.51 14.97
C THR A 605 -1.45 0.35 16.35
N TYR A 606 -0.21 -0.16 16.39
CA TYR A 606 0.55 -0.29 17.63
C TYR A 606 0.88 1.06 18.30
N LEU A 607 1.33 2.05 17.53
CA LEU A 607 1.66 3.38 18.05
C LEU A 607 0.41 4.10 18.59
N THR A 608 -0.73 3.95 17.91
CA THR A 608 -2.01 4.51 18.37
C THR A 608 -2.46 3.85 19.66
N TYR A 609 -2.32 2.53 19.79
CA TYR A 609 -2.59 1.80 21.03
C TYR A 609 -1.74 2.30 22.23
N LEU A 610 -0.45 2.58 22.03
CA LEU A 610 0.38 3.16 23.10
C LEU A 610 -0.08 4.57 23.50
N LEU A 611 -0.53 5.37 22.52
CA LEU A 611 -1.03 6.73 22.78
C LEU A 611 -2.38 6.73 23.50
N GLU A 612 -3.25 5.78 23.20
CA GLU A 612 -4.52 5.55 23.92
C GLU A 612 -4.28 5.15 25.37
N GLN A 613 -3.17 4.49 25.67
CA GLN A 613 -2.71 4.23 27.04
C GLN A 613 -2.05 5.45 27.71
N GLY A 614 -2.01 6.61 27.07
CA GLY A 614 -1.47 7.84 27.66
C GLY A 614 0.06 7.94 27.65
N VAL A 615 0.76 7.14 26.82
CA VAL A 615 2.21 7.27 26.59
C VAL A 615 2.52 8.62 25.94
N LYS A 616 3.59 9.29 26.37
CA LYS A 616 3.97 10.58 25.77
C LYS A 616 4.65 10.35 24.42
N LEU A 617 4.47 11.29 23.49
CA LEU A 617 5.09 11.24 22.15
C LEU A 617 6.62 11.07 22.18
N ASN A 618 7.32 11.69 23.13
CA ASN A 618 8.77 11.57 23.29
C ASN A 618 9.22 10.25 23.95
N GLU A 619 8.28 9.46 24.46
CA GLU A 619 8.53 8.16 25.08
C GLU A 619 8.25 7.01 24.09
N LEU A 620 7.49 7.25 23.01
CA LEU A 620 7.23 6.26 21.97
C LEU A 620 8.50 5.69 21.35
N GLU A 621 9.52 6.51 21.09
CA GLU A 621 10.78 6.04 20.50
C GLU A 621 11.55 5.06 21.42
N LYS A 622 11.33 5.18 22.74
CA LYS A 622 11.94 4.27 23.73
C LYS A 622 11.26 2.91 23.76
N ILE A 623 9.99 2.84 23.36
CA ILE A 623 9.17 1.61 23.40
C ILE A 623 9.13 0.94 22.02
N ALA A 624 8.90 1.71 20.96
CA ALA A 624 8.64 1.22 19.59
C ALA A 624 9.80 1.47 18.58
N GLY A 625 10.95 1.92 19.09
CA GLY A 625 12.13 2.25 18.29
C GLY A 625 11.98 3.57 17.52
N TYR A 626 12.97 3.90 16.68
CA TYR A 626 13.02 5.18 15.97
C TYR A 626 11.72 5.53 15.21
N ILE A 627 11.26 6.77 15.34
CA ILE A 627 10.12 7.30 14.57
C ILE A 627 10.59 8.61 13.92
N ASN A 628 10.33 8.77 12.62
CA ASN A 628 10.70 10.00 11.93
C ASN A 628 9.96 11.20 12.58
N PRO A 629 10.62 12.34 12.88
CA PRO A 629 9.97 13.54 13.43
C PRO A 629 8.74 14.01 12.65
N ALA A 630 8.71 13.84 11.32
CA ALA A 630 7.56 14.15 10.48
C ALA A 630 6.38 13.20 10.75
N GLN A 631 6.65 11.90 10.95
CA GLN A 631 5.63 10.90 11.32
C GLN A 631 5.14 11.12 12.76
N LEU A 632 6.03 11.46 13.70
CA LEU A 632 5.65 11.82 15.08
C LEU A 632 4.66 13.00 15.12
N ALA A 633 4.74 13.92 14.14
CA ALA A 633 3.81 15.05 14.05
C ALA A 633 2.36 14.62 13.77
N LEU A 634 2.14 13.50 13.06
CA LEU A 634 0.80 12.97 12.74
C LEU A 634 0.04 12.54 14.01
N TYR A 635 0.76 11.99 14.98
CA TYR A 635 0.21 11.46 16.22
C TYR A 635 -0.13 12.53 17.28
N ARG A 636 0.16 13.83 17.01
CA ARG A 636 -0.11 14.92 17.96
C ARG A 636 -1.59 15.06 18.31
N LYS A 637 -2.49 14.71 17.39
CA LYS A 637 -3.95 14.84 17.56
C LYS A 637 -4.57 13.73 18.41
N ASN A 638 -3.93 12.56 18.51
CA ASN A 638 -4.47 11.37 19.16
C ASN A 638 -4.07 11.25 20.64
N ARG A 639 -3.72 12.37 21.30
CA ARG A 639 -3.24 12.37 22.69
C ARG A 639 -4.42 12.40 23.68
N ILE A 640 -4.47 11.43 24.59
CA ILE A 640 -5.34 11.48 25.77
C ILE A 640 -4.62 12.24 26.90
N ASN A 641 -5.35 13.12 27.60
CA ASN A 641 -4.78 14.13 28.53
C ASN A 641 -4.33 13.60 29.91
N THR A 642 -4.41 12.29 30.16
CA THR A 642 -4.02 11.67 31.44
C THR A 642 -2.72 10.88 31.29
N PRO A 643 -1.57 11.39 31.78
CA PRO A 643 -0.29 10.71 31.64
C PRO A 643 -0.16 9.54 32.62
N LEU A 644 0.08 8.33 32.10
CA LEU A 644 0.44 7.15 32.91
C LEU A 644 1.97 7.04 33.05
N LYS A 645 2.46 6.43 34.15
CA LYS A 645 3.89 6.14 34.34
C LYS A 645 4.27 4.90 33.52
N HIS A 646 5.53 4.81 33.07
CA HIS A 646 6.03 3.74 32.19
C HIS A 646 5.79 2.31 32.75
N THR A 647 5.64 2.17 34.06
CA THR A 647 5.47 0.87 34.73
C THR A 647 4.04 0.30 34.63
N GLU A 648 3.07 1.07 34.15
CA GLU A 648 1.65 0.69 34.05
C GLU A 648 1.18 0.48 32.59
N VAL A 649 2.07 0.62 31.61
CA VAL A 649 1.75 0.53 30.18
C VAL A 649 1.92 -0.92 29.71
N SER A 650 0.87 -1.48 29.11
CA SER A 650 0.94 -2.75 28.42
C SER A 650 1.64 -2.56 27.07
N THR A 651 2.82 -3.15 26.94
CA THR A 651 3.67 -3.05 25.73
C THR A 651 3.33 -4.10 24.67
N ILE A 652 2.53 -5.10 25.03
CA ILE A 652 2.02 -6.12 24.13
C ILE A 652 0.61 -5.70 23.72
N TYR A 653 0.35 -5.63 22.41
CA TYR A 653 -0.99 -5.37 21.90
C TYR A 653 -1.95 -6.53 22.26
N PRO A 654 -3.16 -6.25 22.76
CA PRO A 654 -4.09 -7.29 23.20
C PRO A 654 -4.64 -8.06 21.99
N MET A 655 -4.17 -9.29 21.82
CA MET A 655 -4.73 -10.27 20.90
C MET A 655 -4.99 -11.51 21.75
N LEU A 656 -6.29 -11.74 22.03
CA LEU A 656 -6.88 -12.71 22.97
C LEU A 656 -5.96 -13.32 24.05
#